data_AF-A0A9E0DFB1-F1
#
_entry.id   AF-A0A9E0DFB1-F1
#
_cell.length_a   1.000
_cell.length_b   1.000
_cell.length_c   1.000
_cell.angle_alpha   90.00
_cell.angle_beta   90.00
_cell.angle_gamma   90.00
#
_symmetry.space_group_name_H-M   'P 1'
#
loop_
_entity.id
_entity.type
_entity.pdbx_description
1 polymer ?
#
loop_
_entity_poly.entity_id
_entity_poly.type
_entity_poly.pdbx_seq_one_letter_code
_entity_poly.pdbx_strand_id
1 'polypeptide(L)'
;MKSRRSWLPHVAVALALACFILALFARLLFTDRVLASGDILHYFYPYRDYAAAAFRGGRIPLWNPFIFVGVPFLANPQAAVLYPLHWPLSWLAVTKQIYWSGAIHGWILGYGGYWLMRRWGYSAWAGLTTGLILAGSGFYGGLLGHLNQMNGVAWLPWMFLIFNGNLKIENGVGGEGKAKSKRQRAKGKSGAGDTQSPIPNPLFAICAFALLVALTLLAGHTQTAYINLFGVGVWVAITEGSRIRRSPTFGKSRTSGSLPHSQFSILNSQFSIYLLGTALGLLLSAAQLLPTLELSGLGLRSGGLTYAEASSFSLKPLYLLWTLLPSYGLRDLSVVFDTLGYTEFVAYVGLIGLILAILGGWKGRGIGRTFGLIFVGLGLFLALGRWNPIYFLMYKVLPGFDLFRTPARWMMLYTMGAAVLAGAGVEDLRLKIEDWMTRRSSHPIFNLQSSIFLLLTFFLATDLILASSALPHTHPTAPQAVYDVRTAPAFLLSDPARTTLSAAGAGRFLSMSTITFDPGDMADFRRIFREGKPSQLDETAFRELVIAQKSQEILAPNLPLLWRIPALDGFDGGVLPLQRYIQGLSLFIPADQVVPDGRLREQVAEMPPAALLSRFNVQYVITDKVRDLWFEGVYFDRQIGAQISPDGLAQIELIPDLPFQATQIALIATVSGDLSGLADTALPVAQIELTQDGKSAESWSLTAGGAPGAQIADPALDSPLAASAGAVVAYRDVDGGKQEYLVRLPLVTPATPDGITLYATAPGISVTVQAVTLVDARTSTFQSLLPSDRGRFRLVHSGDVKIYENMDLLPRAYLVHNTLPAVDVDAALARLKVGDLGPDSAVIEGDLALTGSPSPDDSAEILAYAPERVEIQVRSAKEALLVLSDSFYPGWQATVDGVAAPILAVNGLVRGVSVAAGTHTVIFAYDPLGWRRGLWISGAGVLIWLGLWGISKSLLARISPGLIKNE
;
A
#
# COMPACT_ATOMS: atom_id res chain seq x y z
N MET A 1 32.97 40.88 25.86
CA MET A 1 31.51 40.60 25.90
C MET A 1 30.90 40.05 24.58
N LYS A 2 31.66 39.43 23.65
CA LYS A 2 31.18 39.04 22.30
C LYS A 2 30.93 37.52 22.06
N SER A 3 30.85 36.66 23.08
CA SER A 3 30.69 35.20 22.88
C SER A 3 29.30 34.63 23.21
N ARG A 4 28.30 35.43 23.59
CA ARG A 4 27.11 34.88 24.27
C ARG A 4 25.99 34.31 23.38
N ARG A 5 26.07 34.33 22.05
CA ARG A 5 24.90 34.07 21.18
C ARG A 5 25.22 33.37 19.83
N SER A 6 26.13 32.40 19.80
CA SER A 6 26.47 31.63 18.58
C SER A 6 25.34 30.73 18.07
N TRP A 7 24.34 30.40 18.89
CA TRP A 7 23.25 29.47 18.54
C TRP A 7 22.04 30.14 17.86
N LEU A 8 21.87 31.47 18.00
CA LEU A 8 20.68 32.18 17.50
C LEU A 8 20.45 32.07 15.99
N PRO A 9 21.47 32.17 15.12
CA PRO A 9 21.26 31.99 13.68
C PRO A 9 20.75 30.59 13.31
N HIS A 10 21.19 29.56 14.05
CA HIS A 10 20.76 28.18 13.83
C HIS A 10 19.29 27.97 14.22
N VAL A 11 18.85 28.61 15.31
CA VAL A 11 17.44 28.61 15.72
C VAL A 11 16.58 29.40 14.75
N ALA A 12 17.07 30.55 14.26
CA ALA A 12 16.35 31.32 13.25
C ALA A 12 16.13 30.52 11.95
N VAL A 13 17.13 29.77 11.50
CA VAL A 13 17.00 28.87 10.34
C VAL A 13 16.03 27.72 10.62
N ALA A 14 16.12 27.10 11.80
CA ALA A 14 15.18 26.04 12.19
C ALA A 14 13.72 26.53 12.17
N LEU A 15 13.47 27.74 12.69
CA LEU A 15 12.16 28.39 12.66
C LEU A 15 11.72 28.78 11.25
N ALA A 16 12.64 29.31 10.42
CA ALA A 16 12.34 29.65 9.03
C ALA A 16 11.93 28.42 8.21
N LEU A 17 12.64 27.29 8.38
CA LEU A 17 12.27 26.02 7.77
C LEU A 17 10.94 25.51 8.31
N ALA A 18 10.68 25.63 9.61
CA ALA A 18 9.38 25.26 10.19
C ALA A 18 8.23 26.08 9.58
N CYS A 19 8.37 27.40 9.52
CA CYS A 19 7.38 28.28 8.87
C CYS A 19 7.16 27.91 7.40
N PHE A 20 8.23 27.60 6.66
CA PHE A 20 8.13 27.17 5.27
C PHE A 20 7.36 25.85 5.12
N ILE A 21 7.67 24.85 5.95
CA ILE A 21 6.95 23.56 5.96
C ILE A 21 5.49 23.75 6.33
N LEU A 22 5.21 24.55 7.37
CA LEU A 22 3.84 24.85 7.78
C LEU A 22 3.07 25.56 6.66
N ALA A 23 3.72 26.41 5.85
CA ALA A 23 3.11 27.02 4.68
C ALA A 23 2.84 26.00 3.57
N LEU A 24 3.78 25.10 3.26
CA LEU A 24 3.59 24.03 2.27
C LEU A 24 2.42 23.10 2.64
N PHE A 25 2.31 22.73 3.91
CA PHE A 25 1.28 21.81 4.40
C PHE A 25 0.05 22.51 5.00
N ALA A 26 -0.08 23.83 4.84
CA ALA A 26 -1.08 24.63 5.55
C ALA A 26 -2.51 24.12 5.33
N ARG A 27 -2.84 23.77 4.08
CA ARG A 27 -4.16 23.22 3.71
C ARG A 27 -4.47 21.91 4.43
N LEU A 28 -3.48 21.07 4.69
CA LEU A 28 -3.66 19.78 5.35
C LEU A 28 -3.65 19.90 6.88
N LEU A 29 -2.75 20.72 7.43
CA LEU A 29 -2.56 20.85 8.87
C LEU A 29 -3.67 21.67 9.52
N PHE A 30 -4.05 22.79 8.90
CA PHE A 30 -4.92 23.80 9.52
C PHE A 30 -6.34 23.85 8.97
N THR A 31 -6.74 22.90 8.11
CA THR A 31 -8.14 22.71 7.70
C THR A 31 -8.58 21.27 7.94
N ASP A 32 -9.88 21.00 7.80
CA ASP A 32 -10.46 19.66 7.90
C ASP A 32 -10.46 18.90 6.57
N ARG A 33 -9.81 19.44 5.54
CA ARG A 33 -9.69 18.76 4.25
C ARG A 33 -8.80 17.53 4.35
N VAL A 34 -9.09 16.55 3.51
CA VAL A 34 -8.41 15.25 3.50
C VAL A 34 -7.82 14.88 2.16
N LEU A 35 -6.70 14.16 2.18
CA LEU A 35 -6.23 13.44 0.99
C LEU A 35 -7.02 12.15 0.88
N ALA A 36 -7.59 11.86 -0.29
CA ALA A 36 -8.47 10.71 -0.48
C ALA A 36 -8.15 9.91 -1.76
N SER A 37 -6.90 9.99 -2.22
CA SER A 37 -6.46 9.37 -3.47
C SER A 37 -5.29 8.40 -3.25
N GLY A 38 -5.18 7.43 -4.17
CA GLY A 38 -4.07 6.47 -4.21
C GLY A 38 -3.85 5.72 -2.90
N ASP A 39 -2.58 5.48 -2.58
CA ASP A 39 -2.18 4.71 -1.39
C ASP A 39 -2.50 5.42 -0.07
N ILE A 40 -2.73 6.75 -0.06
CA ILE A 40 -3.09 7.43 1.18
C ILE A 40 -4.40 6.89 1.74
N LEU A 41 -5.45 6.82 0.91
CA LEU A 41 -6.75 6.28 1.29
C LEU A 41 -6.71 4.76 1.45
N HIS A 42 -6.09 4.09 0.49
CA HIS A 42 -6.20 2.63 0.35
C HIS A 42 -5.15 1.85 1.14
N TYR A 43 -4.13 2.50 1.70
CA TYR A 43 -3.03 1.83 2.38
C TYR A 43 -2.63 2.53 3.68
N PHE A 44 -2.23 3.80 3.62
CA PHE A 44 -1.68 4.47 4.77
C PHE A 44 -2.72 4.76 5.87
N TYR A 45 -3.94 5.20 5.54
CA TYR A 45 -4.96 5.37 6.58
C TYR A 45 -5.33 4.05 7.28
N PRO A 46 -5.70 2.96 6.57
CA PRO A 46 -6.07 1.72 7.24
C PRO A 46 -4.97 1.15 8.15
N TYR A 47 -3.72 1.12 7.67
CA TYR A 47 -2.60 0.60 8.45
C TYR A 47 -2.24 1.48 9.64
N ARG A 48 -2.21 2.81 9.47
CA ARG A 48 -1.93 3.74 10.58
C ARG A 48 -3.00 3.72 11.64
N ASP A 49 -4.26 3.69 11.24
CA ASP A 49 -5.36 3.62 12.19
C ASP A 49 -5.32 2.30 12.98
N TYR A 50 -5.06 1.14 12.32
CA TYR A 50 -4.91 -0.13 13.02
C TYR A 50 -3.77 -0.14 14.03
N ALA A 51 -2.59 0.34 13.63
CA ALA A 51 -1.43 0.44 14.52
C ALA A 51 -1.71 1.38 15.70
N ALA A 52 -2.33 2.54 15.43
CA ALA A 52 -2.66 3.51 16.46
C ALA A 52 -3.71 2.98 17.44
N ALA A 53 -4.75 2.30 16.96
CA ALA A 53 -5.75 1.65 17.81
C ALA A 53 -5.12 0.56 18.70
N ALA A 54 -4.16 -0.21 18.17
CA ALA A 54 -3.41 -1.18 18.95
C ALA A 54 -2.58 -0.52 20.07
N PHE A 55 -1.85 0.56 19.77
CA PHE A 55 -1.08 1.29 20.79
C PHE A 55 -1.95 1.92 21.88
N ARG A 56 -3.08 2.53 21.50
CA ARG A 56 -4.04 3.06 22.48
C ARG A 56 -4.62 1.97 23.37
N GLY A 57 -4.70 0.74 22.88
CA GLY A 57 -5.07 -0.46 23.65
C GLY A 57 -3.92 -1.14 24.39
N GLY A 58 -2.71 -0.55 24.43
CA GLY A 58 -1.55 -1.11 25.15
C GLY A 58 -0.94 -2.36 24.52
N ARG A 59 -1.18 -2.61 23.24
CA ARG A 59 -0.74 -3.82 22.52
C ARG A 59 0.14 -3.51 21.31
N ILE A 60 1.05 -4.42 20.98
CA ILE A 60 1.80 -4.40 19.73
C ILE A 60 1.03 -5.25 18.72
N PRO A 61 0.59 -4.71 17.57
CA PRO A 61 -0.20 -5.46 16.60
C PRO A 61 0.70 -6.43 15.82
N LEU A 62 0.62 -7.73 16.13
CA LEU A 62 1.39 -8.77 15.43
C LEU A 62 0.60 -9.34 14.26
N TRP A 63 -0.72 -9.45 14.40
CA TRP A 63 -1.61 -10.07 13.41
C TRP A 63 -2.72 -9.11 12.95
N ASN A 64 -3.12 -9.24 11.69
CA ASN A 64 -4.24 -8.53 11.08
C ASN A 64 -5.27 -9.54 10.58
N PRO A 65 -6.47 -9.64 11.20
CA PRO A 65 -7.51 -10.59 10.82
C PRO A 65 -8.48 -10.06 9.74
N PHE A 66 -8.32 -8.82 9.26
CA PHE A 66 -9.34 -8.11 8.48
C PHE A 66 -9.17 -8.17 6.96
N ILE A 67 -7.98 -8.49 6.46
CA ILE A 67 -7.71 -8.62 5.01
C ILE A 67 -6.98 -9.93 4.74
N PHE A 68 -7.06 -10.43 3.50
CA PHE A 68 -6.38 -11.66 3.07
C PHE A 68 -6.67 -12.88 3.95
N VAL A 69 -7.86 -12.99 4.56
CA VAL A 69 -8.22 -14.10 5.48
C VAL A 69 -7.37 -14.12 6.78
N GLY A 70 -6.53 -13.11 7.00
CA GLY A 70 -5.57 -13.03 8.09
C GLY A 70 -4.13 -12.96 7.58
N VAL A 71 -3.35 -11.99 8.00
CA VAL A 71 -1.93 -11.82 7.63
C VAL A 71 -1.10 -11.23 8.76
N PRO A 72 0.23 -11.48 8.80
CA PRO A 72 1.09 -10.91 9.81
C PRO A 72 1.22 -9.38 9.61
N PHE A 73 0.81 -8.61 10.61
CA PHE A 73 0.78 -7.15 10.53
C PHE A 73 2.15 -6.53 10.80
N LEU A 74 2.78 -6.90 11.93
CA LEU A 74 4.11 -6.36 12.29
C LEU A 74 5.17 -6.76 11.26
N ALA A 75 5.06 -7.95 10.68
CA ALA A 75 6.02 -8.43 9.69
C ALA A 75 6.01 -7.59 8.40
N ASN A 76 4.92 -6.88 8.12
CA ASN A 76 4.87 -5.93 7.04
C ASN A 76 5.68 -4.67 7.43
N PRO A 77 6.85 -4.41 6.81
CA PRO A 77 7.69 -3.27 7.17
C PRO A 77 6.97 -1.95 6.90
N GLN A 78 6.09 -1.90 5.91
CA GLN A 78 5.39 -0.68 5.53
C GLN A 78 4.31 -0.26 6.54
N ALA A 79 3.88 -1.16 7.43
CA ALA A 79 3.06 -0.79 8.58
C ALA A 79 3.82 0.16 9.54
N ALA A 80 5.16 0.11 9.52
CA ALA A 80 6.07 0.97 10.28
C ALA A 80 5.69 1.10 11.76
N VAL A 81 5.24 -0.01 12.36
CA VAL A 81 4.79 -0.10 13.75
C VAL A 81 5.89 0.36 14.71
N LEU A 82 7.12 -0.09 14.46
CA LEU A 82 8.26 0.18 15.33
C LEU A 82 9.00 1.49 14.99
N TYR A 83 8.44 2.35 14.12
CA TYR A 83 9.04 3.64 13.84
C TYR A 83 8.69 4.67 14.92
N PRO A 84 9.68 5.16 15.69
CA PRO A 84 9.41 5.90 16.93
C PRO A 84 8.75 7.27 16.72
N LEU A 85 8.98 7.93 15.58
CA LEU A 85 8.35 9.23 15.31
C LEU A 85 6.84 9.12 15.03
N HIS A 86 6.31 7.91 14.78
CA HIS A 86 4.87 7.70 14.63
C HIS A 86 4.16 7.47 15.96
N TRP A 87 4.86 7.06 17.01
CA TRP A 87 4.21 6.75 18.28
C TRP A 87 3.48 7.97 18.86
N PRO A 88 4.08 9.17 19.01
CA PRO A 88 3.36 10.35 19.49
C PRO A 88 2.19 10.76 18.60
N LEU A 89 2.25 10.43 17.31
CA LEU A 89 1.18 10.74 16.36
C LEU A 89 -0.02 9.80 16.51
N SER A 90 0.14 8.61 17.11
CA SER A 90 -0.94 7.63 17.27
C SER A 90 -2.15 8.13 18.10
N TRP A 91 -2.00 9.24 18.82
CA TRP A 91 -3.08 9.90 19.56
C TRP A 91 -3.86 10.94 18.74
N LEU A 92 -3.46 11.20 17.49
CA LEU A 92 -4.17 12.06 16.56
C LEU A 92 -5.10 11.25 15.66
N ALA A 93 -6.09 11.92 15.07
CA ALA A 93 -6.89 11.36 13.98
C ALA A 93 -5.98 10.91 12.82
N VAL A 94 -6.31 9.81 12.15
CA VAL A 94 -5.43 9.13 11.18
C VAL A 94 -4.93 10.07 10.08
N THR A 95 -5.77 10.96 9.57
CA THR A 95 -5.38 11.95 8.54
C THR A 95 -4.28 12.88 9.06
N LYS A 96 -4.44 13.37 10.30
CA LYS A 96 -3.44 14.24 10.94
C LYS A 96 -2.14 13.52 11.26
N GLN A 97 -2.17 12.20 11.51
CA GLN A 97 -0.93 11.41 11.66
C GLN A 97 -0.07 11.49 10.40
N ILE A 98 -0.68 11.28 9.23
CA ILE A 98 0.01 11.34 7.92
C ILE A 98 0.58 12.73 7.69
N TYR A 99 -0.21 13.78 7.92
CA TYR A 99 0.19 15.15 7.61
C TYR A 99 1.32 15.64 8.51
N TRP A 100 1.21 15.38 9.82
CA TRP A 100 2.29 15.72 10.75
C TRP A 100 3.53 14.87 10.51
N SER A 101 3.39 13.59 10.14
CA SER A 101 4.55 12.80 9.72
C SER A 101 5.23 13.47 8.52
N GLY A 102 4.50 13.83 7.47
CA GLY A 102 5.09 14.49 6.31
C GLY A 102 5.78 15.83 6.64
N ALA A 103 5.12 16.68 7.43
CA ALA A 103 5.66 17.96 7.85
C ALA A 103 6.93 17.82 8.72
N ILE A 104 6.90 16.97 9.75
CA ILE A 104 8.04 16.74 10.64
C ILE A 104 9.24 16.21 9.85
N HIS A 105 9.03 15.23 8.97
CA HIS A 105 10.12 14.68 8.16
C HIS A 105 10.65 15.68 7.13
N GLY A 106 9.82 16.61 6.66
CA GLY A 106 10.24 17.64 5.70
C GLY A 106 11.15 18.65 6.38
N TRP A 107 10.80 18.98 7.62
CA TRP A 107 11.64 19.79 8.48
C TRP A 107 12.96 19.08 8.82
N ILE A 108 12.93 17.79 9.18
CA ILE A 108 14.15 16.98 9.44
C ILE A 108 15.05 16.93 8.21
N LEU A 109 14.49 16.70 7.03
CA LEU A 109 15.23 16.66 5.77
C LEU A 109 15.91 18.00 5.49
N GLY A 110 15.15 19.09 5.53
CA GLY A 110 15.68 20.43 5.27
C GLY A 110 16.73 20.87 6.29
N TYR A 111 16.48 20.61 7.57
CA TYR A 111 17.41 20.97 8.64
C TYR A 111 18.69 20.13 8.62
N GLY A 112 18.59 18.86 8.22
CA GLY A 112 19.76 18.01 7.95
C GLY A 112 20.61 18.56 6.81
N GLY A 113 19.99 18.98 5.71
CA GLY A 113 20.69 19.62 4.59
C GLY A 113 21.38 20.93 4.99
N TYR A 114 20.73 21.73 5.84
CA TYR A 114 21.35 22.91 6.45
C TYR A 114 22.61 22.56 7.22
N TRP A 115 22.52 21.61 8.17
CA TRP A 115 23.66 21.21 8.98
C TRP A 115 24.79 20.58 8.17
N LEU A 116 24.47 19.84 7.10
CA LEU A 116 25.46 19.26 6.19
C LEU A 116 26.34 20.36 5.57
N MET A 117 25.72 21.42 5.05
CA MET A 117 26.44 22.56 4.49
C MET A 117 27.26 23.29 5.55
N ARG A 118 26.70 23.48 6.75
CA ARG A 118 27.41 24.12 7.88
C ARG A 118 28.64 23.31 8.30
N ARG A 119 28.53 21.99 8.34
CA ARG A 119 29.63 21.07 8.67
C ARG A 119 30.77 21.16 7.67
N TRP A 120 30.46 21.40 6.41
CA TRP A 120 31.44 21.61 5.33
C TRP A 120 31.97 23.05 5.23
N GLY A 121 31.60 23.94 6.17
CA GLY A 121 32.13 25.31 6.25
C GLY A 121 31.42 26.34 5.39
N TYR A 122 30.31 25.99 4.72
CA TYR A 122 29.49 26.94 3.97
C TYR A 122 28.65 27.81 4.90
N SER A 123 28.26 29.02 4.47
CA SER A 123 27.47 29.96 5.28
C SER A 123 26.07 29.47 5.67
N ALA A 124 25.43 30.16 6.62
CA ALA A 124 24.04 29.87 6.98
C ALA A 124 23.06 30.07 5.82
N TRP A 125 23.34 31.02 4.91
CA TRP A 125 22.53 31.25 3.71
C TRP A 125 22.61 30.07 2.74
N ALA A 126 23.82 29.58 2.47
CA ALA A 126 24.03 28.40 1.64
C ALA A 126 23.30 27.17 2.22
N GLY A 127 23.40 26.95 3.54
CA GLY A 127 22.68 25.88 4.21
C GLY A 127 21.16 26.04 4.17
N LEU A 128 20.62 27.25 4.38
CA LEU A 128 19.18 27.50 4.36
C LEU A 128 18.62 27.26 2.95
N THR A 129 19.32 27.70 1.91
CA THR A 129 18.98 27.41 0.51
C THR A 129 18.92 25.91 0.25
N THR A 130 19.94 25.14 0.65
CA THR A 130 19.92 23.67 0.53
C THR A 130 18.74 23.07 1.28
N GLY A 131 18.47 23.51 2.52
CA GLY A 131 17.37 23.02 3.32
C GLY A 131 15.99 23.29 2.73
N LEU A 132 15.75 24.51 2.23
CA LEU A 132 14.49 24.89 1.56
C LEU A 132 14.26 24.06 0.31
N ILE A 133 15.28 23.91 -0.54
CA ILE A 133 15.17 23.13 -1.79
C ILE A 133 14.87 21.67 -1.50
N LEU A 134 15.55 21.04 -0.54
CA LEU A 134 15.27 19.66 -0.19
C LEU A 134 13.81 19.49 0.27
N ALA A 135 13.38 20.33 1.20
CA ALA A 135 12.05 20.30 1.80
C ALA A 135 10.91 20.65 0.81
N GLY A 136 11.17 21.54 -0.15
CA GLY A 136 10.20 22.03 -1.15
C GLY A 136 10.34 21.43 -2.55
N SER A 137 11.22 20.43 -2.71
CA SER A 137 11.46 19.79 -4.00
C SER A 137 10.25 19.00 -4.49
N GLY A 138 10.15 18.87 -5.81
CA GLY A 138 9.13 18.04 -6.47
C GLY A 138 9.18 16.58 -5.99
N PHE A 139 10.39 16.06 -5.80
CA PHE A 139 10.61 14.69 -5.34
C PHE A 139 10.02 14.49 -3.94
N TYR A 140 10.37 15.35 -2.98
CA TYR A 140 9.89 15.20 -1.61
C TYR A 140 8.36 15.35 -1.51
N GLY A 141 7.79 16.36 -2.17
CA GLY A 141 6.34 16.57 -2.15
C GLY A 141 5.55 15.50 -2.92
N GLY A 142 6.14 14.91 -3.96
CA GLY A 142 5.58 13.77 -4.69
C GLY A 142 5.54 12.48 -3.86
N LEU A 143 6.50 12.30 -2.94
CA LEU A 143 6.56 11.15 -2.03
C LEU A 143 5.48 11.14 -0.95
N LEU A 144 4.62 12.16 -0.82
CA LEU A 144 3.54 12.12 0.17
C LEU A 144 2.61 10.92 -0.07
N GLY A 145 2.40 10.53 -1.33
CA GLY A 145 1.67 9.30 -1.68
C GLY A 145 2.35 8.01 -1.21
N HIS A 146 3.63 8.06 -0.81
CA HIS A 146 4.42 6.94 -0.31
C HIS A 146 5.14 7.34 1.00
N LEU A 147 4.36 7.60 2.05
CA LEU A 147 4.84 8.22 3.30
C LEU A 147 6.11 7.55 3.90
N ASN A 148 6.23 6.23 3.80
CA ASN A 148 7.40 5.52 4.32
C ASN A 148 8.71 5.88 3.60
N GLN A 149 8.64 6.16 2.29
CA GLN A 149 9.78 6.67 1.53
C GLN A 149 10.17 8.07 1.99
N MET A 150 9.16 8.94 2.17
CA MET A 150 9.32 10.29 2.68
C MET A 150 9.99 10.31 4.06
N ASN A 151 9.55 9.42 4.96
CA ASN A 151 10.14 9.28 6.29
C ASN A 151 11.58 8.75 6.23
N GLY A 152 11.86 7.76 5.36
CA GLY A 152 13.19 7.19 5.20
C GLY A 152 14.21 8.16 4.59
N VAL A 153 13.82 8.93 3.56
CA VAL A 153 14.73 9.86 2.88
C VAL A 153 15.10 11.06 3.76
N ALA A 154 14.27 11.43 4.74
CA ALA A 154 14.53 12.54 5.65
C ALA A 154 15.85 12.41 6.43
N TRP A 155 16.31 11.18 6.65
CA TRP A 155 17.56 10.89 7.37
C TRP A 155 18.81 10.98 6.49
N LEU A 156 18.68 11.01 5.16
CA LEU A 156 19.80 10.97 4.23
C LEU A 156 20.84 12.09 4.42
N PRO A 157 20.48 13.38 4.59
CA PRO A 157 21.47 14.43 4.83
C PRO A 157 22.24 14.22 6.14
N TRP A 158 21.57 13.71 7.18
CA TRP A 158 22.16 13.40 8.46
C TRP A 158 23.15 12.23 8.36
N MET A 159 22.88 11.26 7.50
CA MET A 159 23.82 10.17 7.22
C MET A 159 25.10 10.70 6.57
N PHE A 160 25.00 11.60 5.59
CA PHE A 160 26.18 12.25 4.99
C PHE A 160 26.93 13.14 5.99
N LEU A 161 26.23 13.77 6.94
CA LEU A 161 26.81 14.65 7.97
C LEU A 161 27.85 13.92 8.84
N ILE A 162 27.68 12.61 9.07
CA ILE A 162 28.61 11.78 9.86
C ILE A 162 29.98 11.68 9.18
N PHE A 163 30.02 11.66 7.84
CA PHE A 163 31.23 11.39 7.08
C PHE A 163 31.95 12.68 6.69
N ASN A 164 33.25 12.73 7.01
CA ASN A 164 34.05 13.93 6.81
C ASN A 164 34.36 14.16 5.34
N GLY A 165 33.99 15.34 4.90
CA GLY A 165 34.20 15.84 3.56
C GLY A 165 35.58 16.38 3.21
N ASN A 166 36.67 15.82 3.74
CA ASN A 166 38.02 16.40 3.60
C ASN A 166 38.64 16.19 2.19
N LEU A 167 37.98 16.70 1.15
CA LEU A 167 38.55 16.87 -0.18
C LEU A 167 39.29 18.21 -0.24
N LYS A 168 40.57 18.27 0.14
CA LYS A 168 41.46 19.38 -0.27
C LYS A 168 41.58 19.35 -1.80
N ILE A 169 40.77 20.12 -2.52
CA ILE A 169 40.97 20.33 -3.97
C ILE A 169 42.10 21.35 -4.08
N GLU A 170 43.24 20.95 -4.64
CA GLU A 170 44.31 21.89 -4.97
C GLU A 170 43.74 22.94 -5.92
N ASN A 171 43.66 24.18 -5.44
CA ASN A 171 43.33 25.31 -6.29
C ASN A 171 44.49 25.49 -7.27
N GLY A 172 44.36 24.91 -8.46
CA GLY A 172 45.19 25.25 -9.62
C GLY A 172 44.95 26.69 -10.02
N VAL A 173 45.63 27.63 -9.36
CA VAL A 173 45.82 28.98 -9.87
C VAL A 173 47.02 28.92 -10.81
N GLY A 174 46.75 28.62 -12.08
CA GLY A 174 47.68 28.89 -13.16
C GLY A 174 47.79 30.41 -13.36
N GLY A 175 49.01 30.92 -13.19
CA GLY A 175 49.58 32.05 -13.92
C GLY A 175 48.79 33.35 -14.00
N GLU A 176 49.07 34.27 -13.07
CA GLU A 176 49.60 35.62 -13.34
C GLU A 176 49.59 36.43 -12.04
N GLY A 177 50.73 37.00 -11.67
CA GLY A 177 50.89 37.72 -10.40
C GLY A 177 52.11 37.33 -9.57
N LYS A 178 53.13 36.69 -10.16
CA LYS A 178 54.48 36.65 -9.57
C LYS A 178 55.16 38.02 -9.70
N ALA A 179 54.65 39.04 -9.01
CA ALA A 179 55.39 40.27 -8.69
C ALA A 179 54.50 41.20 -7.86
N LYS A 180 54.32 40.95 -6.55
CA LYS A 180 54.06 42.02 -5.55
C LYS A 180 53.97 41.61 -4.08
N SER A 181 54.07 40.33 -3.68
CA SER A 181 54.03 39.95 -2.24
C SER A 181 55.38 39.64 -1.59
N LYS A 182 56.51 39.98 -2.23
CA LYS A 182 57.85 39.76 -1.65
C LYS A 182 58.26 40.79 -0.57
N ARG A 183 57.40 41.75 -0.21
CA ARG A 183 57.76 42.84 0.73
C ARG A 183 57.00 42.86 2.07
N GLN A 184 56.18 41.84 2.38
CA GLN A 184 55.48 41.74 3.68
C GLN A 184 55.73 40.43 4.46
N ARG A 185 56.58 39.52 3.96
CA ARG A 185 57.07 38.36 4.74
C ARG A 185 58.35 38.72 5.50
N ALA A 186 58.27 39.70 6.39
CA ALA A 186 59.29 39.97 7.39
C ALA A 186 58.65 40.67 8.59
N LYS A 187 57.92 39.89 9.41
CA LYS A 187 57.59 40.07 10.84
C LYS A 187 56.22 39.45 11.12
N GLY A 188 56.19 38.45 12.01
CA GLY A 188 54.96 37.78 12.45
C GLY A 188 55.03 36.26 12.35
N LYS A 189 55.94 35.63 13.11
CA LYS A 189 55.77 34.23 13.50
C LYS A 189 54.54 34.15 14.42
N SER A 190 53.44 33.61 13.92
CA SER A 190 52.44 32.93 14.74
C SER A 190 51.98 31.69 13.98
N GLY A 191 52.09 30.53 14.63
CA GLY A 191 51.80 29.24 14.02
C GLY A 191 50.31 29.12 13.71
N ALA A 192 49.96 29.15 12.43
CA ALA A 192 48.72 28.59 11.95
C ALA A 192 48.95 27.08 11.79
N GLY A 193 48.72 26.34 12.88
CA GLY A 193 48.64 24.89 12.83
C GLY A 193 47.53 24.47 11.87
N ASP A 194 47.81 23.44 11.07
CA ASP A 194 46.87 22.73 10.21
C ASP A 194 45.72 22.22 11.09
N THR A 195 44.63 22.98 11.21
CA THR A 195 43.43 22.55 11.94
C THR A 195 42.70 21.50 11.10
N GLN A 196 43.25 20.29 11.10
CA GLN A 196 42.46 19.09 10.82
C GLN A 196 41.32 19.08 11.81
N SER A 197 40.09 19.36 11.36
CA SER A 197 38.90 19.05 12.15
C SER A 197 38.97 17.54 12.44
N PRO A 198 39.19 17.10 13.69
CA PRO A 198 39.34 15.69 13.95
C PRO A 198 38.07 14.96 13.50
N ILE A 199 38.24 13.73 13.00
CA ILE A 199 37.11 12.82 12.79
C ILE A 199 36.40 12.75 14.15
N PRO A 200 35.06 12.94 14.23
CA PRO A 200 34.35 12.74 15.49
C PRO A 200 34.72 11.36 16.03
N ASN A 201 34.82 11.22 17.35
CA ASN A 201 35.18 9.94 18.00
C ASN A 201 34.56 8.77 17.22
N PRO A 202 35.35 7.83 16.66
CA PRO A 202 34.84 6.82 15.73
C PRO A 202 33.69 6.02 16.32
N LEU A 203 33.70 5.79 17.64
CA LEU A 203 32.62 5.10 18.35
C LEU A 203 31.32 5.92 18.36
N PHE A 204 31.42 7.24 18.55
CA PHE A 204 30.26 8.13 18.45
C PHE A 204 29.70 8.13 17.03
N ALA A 205 30.57 8.21 16.02
CA ALA A 205 30.17 8.19 14.62
C ALA A 205 29.48 6.87 14.23
N ILE A 206 30.00 5.72 14.68
CA ILE A 206 29.37 4.40 14.52
C ILE A 206 27.98 4.39 15.16
N CYS A 207 27.84 4.85 16.41
CA CYS A 207 26.56 4.88 17.11
C CYS A 207 25.53 5.80 16.44
N ALA A 208 25.96 7.01 16.04
CA ALA A 208 25.10 7.97 15.37
C ALA A 208 24.65 7.46 14.00
N PHE A 209 25.56 6.89 13.21
CA PHE A 209 25.22 6.28 11.93
C PHE A 209 24.30 5.08 12.10
N ALA A 210 24.55 4.21 13.08
CA ALA A 210 23.69 3.06 13.38
C ALA A 210 22.25 3.46 13.72
N LEU A 211 22.09 4.53 14.51
CA LEU A 211 20.76 5.06 14.82
C LEU A 211 20.03 5.57 13.56
N LEU A 212 20.73 6.30 12.69
CA LEU A 212 20.15 6.79 11.43
C LEU A 212 19.79 5.65 10.47
N VAL A 213 20.62 4.61 10.39
CA VAL A 213 20.32 3.38 9.64
C VAL A 213 19.08 2.69 10.19
N ALA A 214 19.00 2.51 11.52
CA ALA A 214 17.84 1.92 12.17
C ALA A 214 16.56 2.73 11.92
N LEU A 215 16.60 4.05 12.05
CA LEU A 215 15.46 4.92 11.76
C LEU A 215 15.01 4.81 10.29
N THR A 216 15.95 4.75 9.35
CA THR A 216 15.64 4.60 7.93
C THR A 216 14.99 3.24 7.63
N LEU A 217 15.46 2.16 8.26
CA LEU A 217 14.89 0.82 8.10
C LEU A 217 13.50 0.71 8.75
N LEU A 218 13.36 1.21 9.98
CA LEU A 218 12.09 1.18 10.72
C LEU A 218 11.01 2.06 10.10
N ALA A 219 11.38 3.07 9.30
CA ALA A 219 10.44 3.89 8.53
C ALA A 219 9.62 3.08 7.51
N GLY A 220 10.06 1.85 7.17
CA GLY A 220 9.20 0.84 6.55
C GLY A 220 9.34 0.68 5.04
N HIS A 221 10.30 1.35 4.39
CA HIS A 221 10.51 1.21 2.94
C HIS A 221 11.95 0.76 2.61
N THR A 222 12.11 -0.53 2.34
CA THR A 222 13.41 -1.20 2.14
C THR A 222 14.23 -0.63 0.99
N GLN A 223 13.59 -0.29 -0.14
CA GLN A 223 14.29 0.31 -1.29
C GLN A 223 14.87 1.69 -0.96
N THR A 224 14.19 2.50 -0.15
CA THR A 224 14.69 3.82 0.25
C THR A 224 15.90 3.69 1.15
N ALA A 225 15.87 2.73 2.09
CA ALA A 225 17.04 2.39 2.90
C ALA A 225 18.22 1.93 2.04
N TYR A 226 17.97 1.10 1.02
CA TYR A 226 18.99 0.66 0.07
C TYR A 226 19.60 1.83 -0.70
N ILE A 227 18.79 2.72 -1.29
CA ILE A 227 19.28 3.88 -2.04
C ILE A 227 20.08 4.83 -1.13
N ASN A 228 19.61 5.08 0.09
CA ASN A 228 20.31 5.91 1.07
C ASN A 228 21.69 5.33 1.41
N LEU A 229 21.75 4.05 1.78
CA LEU A 229 23.00 3.36 2.11
C LEU A 229 23.94 3.29 0.91
N PHE A 230 23.42 3.02 -0.29
CA PHE A 230 24.20 3.02 -1.52
C PHE A 230 24.83 4.39 -1.78
N GLY A 231 24.04 5.47 -1.71
CA GLY A 231 24.54 6.83 -1.88
C GLY A 231 25.64 7.18 -0.88
N VAL A 232 25.41 6.89 0.41
CA VAL A 232 26.41 7.09 1.47
C VAL A 232 27.67 6.26 1.23
N GLY A 233 27.51 4.99 0.84
CA GLY A 233 28.61 4.09 0.52
C GLY A 233 29.49 4.58 -0.63
N VAL A 234 28.88 5.09 -1.71
CA VAL A 234 29.59 5.72 -2.83
C VAL A 234 30.39 6.93 -2.35
N TRP A 235 29.80 7.78 -1.50
CA TRP A 235 30.49 8.94 -0.95
C TRP A 235 31.67 8.57 -0.05
N VAL A 236 31.49 7.56 0.81
CA VAL A 236 32.56 7.01 1.65
C VAL A 236 33.69 6.46 0.79
N ALA A 237 33.38 5.70 -0.26
CA ALA A 237 34.39 5.14 -1.16
C ALA A 237 35.23 6.24 -1.86
N ILE A 238 34.57 7.31 -2.34
CA ILE A 238 35.24 8.43 -3.01
C ILE A 238 36.14 9.22 -2.06
N THR A 239 35.63 9.56 -0.88
CA THR A 239 36.35 10.37 0.10
C THR A 239 37.50 9.60 0.75
N GLU A 240 37.31 8.32 1.07
CA GLU A 240 38.36 7.48 1.63
C GLU A 240 39.43 7.11 0.59
N GLY A 241 39.04 6.81 -0.66
CA GLY A 241 40.00 6.59 -1.75
C GLY A 241 40.90 7.81 -1.99
N SER A 242 40.34 9.01 -1.85
CA SER A 242 41.10 10.28 -1.91
C SER A 242 42.04 10.47 -0.72
N ARG A 243 41.65 10.01 0.48
CA ARG A 243 42.48 10.03 1.69
C ARG A 243 43.68 9.07 1.55
N ILE A 244 43.43 7.85 1.08
CA ILE A 244 44.47 6.82 0.90
C ILE A 244 45.52 7.28 -0.12
N ARG A 245 45.10 7.83 -1.27
CA ARG A 245 46.01 8.36 -2.30
C ARG A 245 46.93 9.49 -1.80
N ARG A 246 46.58 10.16 -0.69
CA ARG A 246 47.32 11.28 -0.11
C ARG A 246 48.20 10.90 1.09
N SER A 247 48.09 9.67 1.59
CA SER A 247 48.92 9.23 2.72
C SER A 247 50.38 9.11 2.25
N PRO A 248 51.36 9.79 2.88
CA PRO A 248 52.75 9.82 2.40
C PRO A 248 53.50 8.47 2.49
N THR A 249 52.86 7.41 3.00
CA THR A 249 53.52 6.17 3.43
C THR A 249 53.58 5.06 2.38
N PHE A 250 53.33 5.32 1.09
CA PHE A 250 53.56 4.32 0.04
C PHE A 250 54.93 4.41 -0.66
N GLY A 251 55.85 5.23 -0.15
CA GLY A 251 57.22 5.28 -0.62
C GLY A 251 58.18 5.80 0.45
N LYS A 252 59.03 4.91 0.96
CA LYS A 252 60.21 5.18 1.81
C LYS A 252 59.94 5.61 3.26
N SER A 253 59.95 4.63 4.17
CA SER A 253 60.84 4.65 5.35
C SER A 253 60.73 3.32 6.10
N ARG A 254 61.81 2.56 6.05
CA ARG A 254 62.00 1.32 6.81
C ARG A 254 63.12 1.58 7.81
N THR A 255 62.85 2.30 8.88
CA THR A 255 63.75 2.35 10.05
C THR A 255 63.00 2.59 11.36
N SER A 256 63.30 1.70 12.32
CA SER A 256 63.23 1.86 13.78
C SER A 256 61.85 1.80 14.48
N GLY A 257 61.53 0.61 15.01
CA GLY A 257 61.64 0.40 16.46
C GLY A 257 60.54 0.92 17.40
N SER A 258 59.32 1.19 16.94
CA SER A 258 58.18 1.36 17.85
C SER A 258 56.98 0.52 17.41
N LEU A 259 56.38 -0.19 18.37
CA LEU A 259 55.17 -0.99 18.21
C LEU A 259 54.10 -0.17 17.49
N PRO A 260 53.50 -0.68 16.40
CA PRO A 260 52.62 0.14 15.58
C PRO A 260 51.34 0.46 16.36
N HIS A 261 50.99 1.75 16.49
CA HIS A 261 49.66 2.24 16.83
C HIS A 261 48.59 1.85 15.75
N SER A 262 48.76 0.73 15.04
CA SER A 262 47.99 0.35 13.86
C SER A 262 46.59 -0.19 14.16
N GLN A 263 46.28 -0.58 15.40
CA GLN A 263 44.94 -1.09 15.75
C GLN A 263 43.88 0.02 15.79
N PHE A 264 44.26 1.26 16.15
CA PHE A 264 43.35 2.42 16.10
C PHE A 264 43.24 3.05 14.69
N SER A 265 44.13 2.72 13.76
CA SER A 265 44.09 3.24 12.39
C SER A 265 42.90 2.68 11.59
N ILE A 266 42.55 1.40 11.80
CA ILE A 266 41.48 0.69 11.08
C ILE A 266 40.09 1.19 11.51
N LEU A 267 39.86 1.39 12.81
CA LEU A 267 38.61 1.92 13.37
C LEU A 267 38.36 3.40 13.01
N ASN A 268 39.40 4.15 12.65
CA ASN A 268 39.33 5.55 12.20
C ASN A 268 39.13 5.70 10.68
N SER A 269 38.94 4.61 9.94
CA SER A 269 38.57 4.68 8.52
C SER A 269 37.08 4.95 8.37
N GLN A 270 36.70 5.73 7.36
CA GLN A 270 35.28 5.98 7.07
C GLN A 270 34.54 4.70 6.68
N PHE A 271 35.24 3.73 6.08
CA PHE A 271 34.71 2.40 5.79
C PHE A 271 34.29 1.66 7.07
N SER A 272 35.09 1.69 8.13
CA SER A 272 34.74 1.04 9.40
C SER A 272 33.50 1.66 10.03
N ILE A 273 33.39 3.00 10.01
CA ILE A 273 32.19 3.70 10.52
C ILE A 273 30.94 3.28 9.74
N TYR A 274 31.04 3.24 8.41
CA TYR A 274 29.96 2.82 7.53
C TYR A 274 29.56 1.36 7.77
N LEU A 275 30.51 0.42 7.75
CA LEU A 275 30.23 -1.02 7.90
C LEU A 275 29.73 -1.37 9.30
N LEU A 276 30.43 -0.93 10.36
CA LEU A 276 30.05 -1.24 11.74
C LEU A 276 28.76 -0.51 12.13
N GLY A 277 28.56 0.73 11.69
CA GLY A 277 27.33 1.45 11.94
C GLY A 277 26.14 0.84 11.19
N THR A 278 26.32 0.40 9.94
CA THR A 278 25.26 -0.34 9.22
C THR A 278 24.93 -1.66 9.93
N ALA A 279 25.94 -2.44 10.31
CA ALA A 279 25.73 -3.70 11.03
C ALA A 279 25.01 -3.48 12.37
N LEU A 280 25.41 -2.48 13.15
CA LEU A 280 24.73 -2.14 14.40
C LEU A 280 23.31 -1.62 14.16
N GLY A 281 23.07 -0.85 13.08
CA GLY A 281 21.73 -0.40 12.69
C GLY A 281 20.79 -1.55 12.32
N LEU A 282 21.31 -2.58 11.64
CA LEU A 282 20.58 -3.83 11.37
C LEU A 282 20.24 -4.57 12.66
N LEU A 283 21.16 -4.65 13.62
CA LEU A 283 20.89 -5.23 14.93
C LEU A 283 19.79 -4.46 15.68
N LEU A 284 19.87 -3.12 15.72
CA LEU A 284 18.85 -2.28 16.37
C LEU A 284 17.45 -2.47 15.78
N SER A 285 17.36 -2.73 14.47
CA SER A 285 16.09 -2.93 13.75
C SER A 285 15.67 -4.40 13.60
N ALA A 286 16.39 -5.35 14.19
CA ALA A 286 16.15 -6.78 14.03
C ALA A 286 14.73 -7.23 14.42
N ALA A 287 14.11 -6.59 15.42
CA ALA A 287 12.72 -6.82 15.82
C ALA A 287 11.70 -6.61 14.68
N GLN A 288 11.99 -5.70 13.75
CA GLN A 288 11.21 -5.52 12.51
C GLN A 288 11.72 -6.42 11.38
N LEU A 289 13.04 -6.49 11.20
CA LEU A 289 13.64 -7.12 10.02
C LEU A 289 13.45 -8.63 10.00
N LEU A 290 13.55 -9.34 11.13
CA LEU A 290 13.42 -10.79 11.13
C LEU A 290 12.01 -11.28 10.74
N PRO A 291 10.91 -10.74 11.31
CA PRO A 291 9.57 -11.02 10.80
C PRO A 291 9.41 -10.62 9.32
N THR A 292 9.98 -9.50 8.91
CA THR A 292 9.92 -9.05 7.51
C THR A 292 10.59 -10.03 6.56
N LEU A 293 11.72 -10.63 6.95
CA LEU A 293 12.43 -11.64 6.14
C LEU A 293 11.61 -12.92 6.00
N GLU A 294 10.96 -13.38 7.07
CA GLU A 294 10.03 -14.53 7.04
C GLU A 294 8.86 -14.26 6.09
N LEU A 295 8.21 -13.09 6.23
CA LEU A 295 7.14 -12.67 5.32
C LEU A 295 7.62 -12.58 3.86
N SER A 296 8.79 -11.98 3.62
CA SER A 296 9.33 -11.84 2.26
C SER A 296 9.63 -13.18 1.61
N GLY A 297 10.04 -14.18 2.40
CA GLY A 297 10.26 -15.54 1.92
C GLY A 297 8.98 -16.28 1.49
N LEU A 298 7.83 -15.86 2.05
CA LEU A 298 6.51 -16.45 1.77
C LEU A 298 5.65 -15.59 0.82
N GLY A 299 6.11 -14.38 0.49
CA GLY A 299 5.43 -13.42 -0.37
C GLY A 299 5.67 -13.67 -1.86
N LEU A 300 4.92 -12.95 -2.69
CA LEU A 300 5.00 -13.01 -4.16
C LEU A 300 6.44 -12.89 -4.71
N ARG A 301 7.30 -12.11 -4.06
CA ARG A 301 8.63 -11.71 -4.55
C ARG A 301 9.80 -12.54 -3.99
N SER A 302 9.56 -13.73 -3.44
CA SER A 302 10.63 -14.52 -2.81
C SER A 302 11.77 -14.91 -3.77
N GLY A 303 11.48 -14.99 -5.09
CA GLY A 303 12.46 -15.25 -6.15
C GLY A 303 13.08 -14.00 -6.81
N GLY A 304 12.77 -12.80 -6.33
CA GLY A 304 13.13 -11.54 -6.99
C GLY A 304 12.25 -11.19 -8.18
N LEU A 305 12.46 -10.00 -8.74
CA LEU A 305 11.74 -9.49 -9.91
C LEU A 305 12.49 -9.83 -11.20
N THR A 306 11.75 -10.05 -12.28
CA THR A 306 12.34 -10.08 -13.62
C THR A 306 12.95 -8.71 -13.96
N TYR A 307 13.89 -8.66 -14.91
CA TYR A 307 14.49 -7.38 -15.30
C TYR A 307 13.45 -6.38 -15.85
N ALA A 308 12.41 -6.87 -16.53
CA ALA A 308 11.34 -6.02 -17.05
C ALA A 308 10.56 -5.33 -15.91
N GLU A 309 10.28 -6.07 -14.83
CA GLU A 309 9.61 -5.57 -13.63
C GLU A 309 10.55 -4.68 -12.80
N ALA A 310 11.80 -5.08 -12.58
CA ALA A 310 12.79 -4.32 -11.83
C ALA A 310 13.09 -2.96 -12.49
N SER A 311 13.10 -2.93 -13.83
CA SER A 311 13.26 -1.71 -14.63
C SER A 311 11.94 -1.03 -15.00
N SER A 312 10.79 -1.44 -14.44
CA SER A 312 9.51 -0.74 -14.60
C SER A 312 9.60 0.67 -13.99
N PHE A 313 8.89 1.64 -14.56
CA PHE A 313 8.99 3.06 -14.18
C PHE A 313 10.41 3.65 -14.29
N SER A 314 11.18 3.23 -15.30
CA SER A 314 12.43 3.91 -15.68
C SER A 314 12.14 5.32 -16.20
N LEU A 315 12.96 6.29 -15.82
CA LEU A 315 12.87 7.65 -16.37
C LEU A 315 13.19 7.61 -17.87
N LYS A 316 12.20 7.95 -18.71
CA LYS A 316 12.42 8.08 -20.15
C LYS A 316 13.29 9.33 -20.41
N PRO A 317 14.37 9.25 -21.22
CA PRO A 317 15.22 10.40 -21.51
C PRO A 317 14.47 11.65 -21.99
N LEU A 318 13.42 11.47 -22.79
CA LEU A 318 12.60 12.56 -23.33
C LEU A 318 11.78 13.30 -22.25
N TYR A 319 11.53 12.69 -21.09
CA TYR A 319 10.80 13.33 -19.98
C TYR A 319 11.72 14.06 -19.01
N LEU A 320 13.03 14.11 -19.26
CA LEU A 320 13.98 14.75 -18.35
C LEU A 320 13.66 16.22 -18.12
N LEU A 321 13.25 16.98 -19.14
CA LEU A 321 12.88 18.39 -18.94
C LEU A 321 11.67 18.54 -18.03
N TRP A 322 10.63 17.72 -18.21
CA TRP A 322 9.43 17.70 -17.36
C TRP A 322 9.72 17.23 -15.93
N THR A 323 10.71 16.37 -15.76
CA THR A 323 11.18 15.86 -14.47
C THR A 323 11.83 16.99 -13.64
N LEU A 324 12.65 17.82 -14.30
CA LEU A 324 13.52 18.79 -13.62
C LEU A 324 12.93 20.21 -13.55
N LEU A 325 12.02 20.55 -14.47
CA LEU A 325 11.41 21.87 -14.50
C LEU A 325 10.12 21.92 -13.67
N PRO A 326 9.88 23.02 -12.95
CA PRO A 326 8.62 23.25 -12.28
C PRO A 326 7.48 23.39 -13.29
N SER A 327 6.30 22.88 -12.93
CA SER A 327 5.15 22.76 -13.83
C SER A 327 4.23 23.99 -13.87
N TYR A 328 4.61 25.09 -13.20
CA TYR A 328 3.82 26.29 -12.89
C TYR A 328 2.45 26.37 -13.60
N GLY A 329 1.39 25.96 -12.90
CA GLY A 329 0.02 26.09 -13.39
C GLY A 329 -0.57 24.85 -14.07
N LEU A 330 0.21 23.80 -14.36
CA LEU A 330 -0.36 22.48 -14.68
C LEU A 330 -0.98 21.89 -13.41
N ARG A 331 -2.27 21.56 -13.47
CA ARG A 331 -2.99 20.96 -12.32
C ARG A 331 -2.79 19.46 -12.19
N ASP A 332 -2.39 18.79 -13.27
CA ASP A 332 -2.25 17.34 -13.31
C ASP A 332 -1.08 16.94 -14.23
N LEU A 333 -0.05 16.32 -13.65
CA LEU A 333 1.12 15.86 -14.36
C LEU A 333 0.96 14.42 -14.89
N SER A 334 -0.11 13.71 -14.53
CA SER A 334 -0.38 12.37 -15.08
C SER A 334 -0.53 12.39 -16.59
N VAL A 335 -1.07 13.48 -17.15
CA VAL A 335 -1.19 13.70 -18.60
C VAL A 335 0.17 13.81 -19.29
N VAL A 336 1.18 14.34 -18.61
CA VAL A 336 2.54 14.53 -19.16
C VAL A 336 3.32 13.22 -19.14
N PHE A 337 3.22 12.47 -18.03
CA PHE A 337 3.98 11.23 -17.83
C PHE A 337 3.23 9.98 -18.29
N ASP A 338 1.97 10.13 -18.71
CA ASP A 338 1.07 9.06 -19.13
C ASP A 338 0.97 7.94 -18.08
N THR A 339 0.84 8.35 -16.81
CA THR A 339 0.76 7.42 -15.68
C THR A 339 0.20 8.09 -14.43
N LEU A 340 -0.58 7.34 -13.66
CA LEU A 340 -1.00 7.73 -12.31
C LEU A 340 0.17 7.73 -11.32
N GLY A 341 1.25 7.00 -11.62
CA GLY A 341 2.51 7.00 -10.85
C GLY A 341 3.44 8.17 -11.16
N TYR A 342 2.93 9.27 -11.73
CA TYR A 342 3.75 10.38 -12.20
C TYR A 342 4.63 11.01 -11.11
N THR A 343 4.20 10.92 -9.85
CA THR A 343 4.91 11.49 -8.68
C THR A 343 6.30 10.93 -8.49
N GLU A 344 6.58 9.72 -8.98
CA GLU A 344 7.91 9.09 -8.96
C GLU A 344 8.91 9.79 -9.91
N PHE A 345 8.41 10.55 -10.90
CA PHE A 345 9.23 11.23 -11.91
C PHE A 345 9.38 12.73 -11.66
N VAL A 346 8.66 13.31 -10.70
CA VAL A 346 8.76 14.76 -10.44
C VAL A 346 9.95 15.02 -9.51
N ALA A 347 10.93 15.80 -9.95
CA ALA A 347 12.14 16.04 -9.17
C ALA A 347 12.66 17.49 -9.25
N TYR A 348 11.82 18.45 -9.62
CA TYR A 348 12.22 19.86 -9.71
C TYR A 348 12.81 20.38 -8.38
N VAL A 349 13.69 21.37 -8.47
CA VAL A 349 14.32 22.07 -7.33
C VAL A 349 13.99 23.57 -7.27
N GLY A 350 12.95 23.99 -8.01
CA GLY A 350 12.58 25.38 -8.26
C GLY A 350 13.37 25.96 -9.44
N LEU A 351 12.83 26.97 -10.12
CA LEU A 351 13.57 27.62 -11.20
C LEU A 351 14.75 28.42 -10.63
N ILE A 352 14.54 29.12 -9.51
CA ILE A 352 15.60 29.85 -8.81
C ILE A 352 16.64 28.84 -8.26
N GLY A 353 16.17 27.74 -7.67
CA GLY A 353 17.06 26.68 -7.17
C GLY A 353 17.88 26.04 -8.28
N LEU A 354 17.29 25.80 -9.46
CA LEU A 354 17.98 25.27 -10.63
C LEU A 354 19.05 26.23 -11.15
N ILE A 355 18.75 27.52 -11.26
CA ILE A 355 19.73 28.55 -11.65
C ILE A 355 20.90 28.57 -10.65
N LEU A 356 20.61 28.55 -9.36
CA LEU A 356 21.64 28.51 -8.31
C LEU A 356 22.46 27.22 -8.37
N ALA A 357 21.85 26.07 -8.68
CA ALA A 357 22.54 24.80 -8.84
C ALA A 357 23.50 24.82 -10.04
N ILE A 358 23.07 25.38 -11.17
CA ILE A 358 23.93 25.58 -12.35
C ILE A 358 25.11 26.49 -12.00
N LEU A 359 24.86 27.60 -11.29
CA LEU A 359 25.92 28.49 -10.81
C LEU A 359 26.90 27.78 -9.88
N GLY A 360 26.40 26.96 -8.94
CA GLY A 360 27.24 26.16 -8.05
C GLY A 360 28.05 25.08 -8.76
N GLY A 361 27.49 24.45 -9.79
CA GLY A 361 28.20 23.49 -10.64
C GLY A 361 29.30 24.15 -11.48
N TRP A 362 29.03 25.33 -12.03
CA TRP A 362 29.96 26.03 -12.92
C TRP A 362 31.04 26.84 -12.16
N LYS A 363 30.64 27.64 -11.18
CA LYS A 363 31.51 28.59 -10.47
C LYS A 363 31.82 28.19 -9.03
N GLY A 364 31.02 27.32 -8.43
CA GLY A 364 31.24 26.86 -7.07
C GLY A 364 32.59 26.17 -6.89
N ARG A 365 33.01 26.02 -5.64
CA ARG A 365 34.29 25.41 -5.28
C ARG A 365 34.14 24.54 -4.05
N GLY A 366 35.14 23.70 -3.81
CA GLY A 366 35.20 22.83 -2.66
C GLY A 366 34.24 21.63 -2.73
N ILE A 367 33.99 21.05 -1.57
CA ILE A 367 33.27 19.79 -1.43
C ILE A 367 31.83 19.85 -1.94
N GLY A 368 31.07 20.91 -1.66
CA GLY A 368 29.66 21.01 -2.06
C GLY A 368 29.49 20.89 -3.56
N ARG A 369 30.40 21.49 -4.34
CA ARG A 369 30.42 21.34 -5.81
C ARG A 369 30.69 19.89 -6.22
N THR A 370 31.73 19.26 -5.67
CA THR A 370 32.10 17.89 -6.03
C THR A 370 31.00 16.90 -5.67
N PHE A 371 30.49 16.98 -4.43
CA PHE A 371 29.36 16.19 -3.97
C PHE A 371 28.15 16.39 -4.89
N GLY A 372 27.78 17.64 -5.14
CA GLY A 372 26.62 17.98 -5.94
C GLY A 372 26.68 17.44 -7.36
N LEU A 373 27.82 17.58 -8.05
CA LEU A 373 28.00 17.04 -9.41
C LEU A 373 27.94 15.52 -9.46
N ILE A 374 28.55 14.84 -8.47
CA ILE A 374 28.51 13.36 -8.37
C ILE A 374 27.07 12.89 -8.19
N PHE A 375 26.33 13.46 -7.24
CA PHE A 375 25.00 12.98 -6.90
C PHE A 375 23.92 13.39 -7.91
N VAL A 376 24.06 14.55 -8.56
CA VAL A 376 23.26 14.89 -9.74
C VAL A 376 23.48 13.88 -10.86
N GLY A 377 24.74 13.60 -11.21
CA GLY A 377 25.07 12.64 -12.26
C GLY A 377 24.61 11.22 -11.92
N LEU A 378 24.90 10.75 -10.70
CA LEU A 378 24.55 9.41 -10.22
C LEU A 378 23.03 9.20 -10.18
N GLY A 379 22.29 10.15 -9.61
CA GLY A 379 20.83 10.08 -9.50
C GLY A 379 20.17 10.02 -10.88
N LEU A 380 20.54 10.94 -11.78
CA LEU A 380 20.03 10.95 -13.16
C LEU A 380 20.40 9.67 -13.91
N PHE A 381 21.65 9.24 -13.83
CA PHE A 381 22.14 8.07 -14.56
C PHE A 381 21.44 6.78 -14.12
N LEU A 382 21.23 6.57 -12.82
CA LEU A 382 20.53 5.39 -12.31
C LEU A 382 19.00 5.48 -12.52
N ALA A 383 18.43 6.70 -12.51
CA ALA A 383 17.00 6.89 -12.76
C ALA A 383 16.57 6.45 -14.18
N LEU A 384 17.49 6.51 -15.15
CA LEU A 384 17.25 6.04 -16.52
C LEU A 384 16.93 4.53 -16.61
N GLY A 385 17.26 3.73 -15.59
CA GLY A 385 16.87 2.32 -15.52
C GLY A 385 17.21 1.53 -16.78
N ARG A 386 16.17 1.07 -17.50
CA ARG A 386 16.33 0.30 -18.75
C ARG A 386 17.10 1.03 -19.86
N TRP A 387 17.17 2.36 -19.83
CA TRP A 387 17.92 3.18 -20.79
C TRP A 387 19.39 3.35 -20.41
N ASN A 388 19.84 2.70 -19.33
CA ASN A 388 21.21 2.68 -18.85
C ASN A 388 21.75 1.23 -18.83
N PRO A 389 22.74 0.87 -19.68
CA PRO A 389 23.25 -0.51 -19.73
C PRO A 389 23.93 -0.96 -18.42
N ILE A 390 24.46 -0.02 -17.61
CA ILE A 390 25.05 -0.35 -16.30
C ILE A 390 23.97 -0.81 -15.31
N TYR A 391 22.73 -0.36 -15.48
CA TYR A 391 21.62 -0.77 -14.62
C TYR A 391 21.35 -2.28 -14.71
N PHE A 392 21.46 -2.86 -15.92
CA PHE A 392 21.36 -4.31 -16.12
C PHE A 392 22.49 -5.06 -15.42
N LEU A 393 23.73 -4.54 -15.47
CA LEU A 393 24.85 -5.15 -14.76
C LEU A 393 24.65 -5.11 -13.24
N MET A 394 24.15 -3.98 -12.72
CA MET A 394 23.82 -3.85 -11.30
C MET A 394 22.74 -4.85 -10.88
N TYR A 395 21.68 -5.01 -11.68
CA TYR A 395 20.64 -6.03 -11.47
C TYR A 395 21.20 -7.46 -11.38
N LYS A 396 22.24 -7.77 -12.17
CA LYS A 396 22.85 -9.11 -12.17
C LYS A 396 23.84 -9.35 -11.03
N VAL A 397 24.51 -8.30 -10.54
CA VAL A 397 25.69 -8.44 -9.67
C VAL A 397 25.44 -7.97 -8.24
N LEU A 398 24.63 -6.92 -8.04
CA LEU A 398 24.42 -6.34 -6.71
C LEU A 398 23.36 -7.11 -5.92
N PRO A 399 23.69 -7.66 -4.74
CA PRO A 399 22.74 -8.40 -3.93
C PRO A 399 21.51 -7.57 -3.56
N GLY A 400 20.31 -8.16 -3.77
CA GLY A 400 19.02 -7.55 -3.45
C GLY A 400 18.57 -6.43 -4.40
N PHE A 401 19.34 -6.12 -5.45
CA PHE A 401 18.93 -5.11 -6.43
C PHE A 401 17.74 -5.56 -7.29
N ASP A 402 17.60 -6.86 -7.48
CA ASP A 402 16.49 -7.57 -8.13
C ASP A 402 15.21 -7.60 -7.30
N LEU A 403 15.24 -7.17 -6.04
CA LEU A 403 14.04 -7.09 -5.18
C LEU A 403 13.25 -5.79 -5.39
N PHE A 404 13.77 -4.83 -6.16
CA PHE A 404 13.24 -3.48 -6.26
C PHE A 404 12.77 -3.12 -7.68
N ARG A 405 11.72 -2.30 -7.75
CA ARG A 405 11.17 -1.69 -8.98
C ARG A 405 11.25 -0.17 -8.91
N THR A 406 10.95 0.53 -10.00
CA THR A 406 10.94 2.01 -10.06
C THR A 406 12.33 2.66 -9.97
N PRO A 407 13.17 2.54 -11.01
CA PRO A 407 14.44 3.25 -11.09
C PRO A 407 14.31 4.77 -10.90
N ALA A 408 13.20 5.41 -11.27
CA ALA A 408 12.99 6.84 -11.06
C ALA A 408 13.24 7.32 -9.62
N ARG A 409 13.12 6.45 -8.61
CA ARG A 409 13.42 6.77 -7.19
C ARG A 409 14.88 7.17 -6.92
N TRP A 410 15.82 6.81 -7.80
CA TRP A 410 17.20 7.30 -7.74
C TRP A 410 17.28 8.84 -7.86
N MET A 411 16.22 9.51 -8.34
CA MET A 411 16.11 10.96 -8.35
C MET A 411 16.23 11.61 -6.97
N MET A 412 16.04 10.86 -5.86
CA MET A 412 16.35 11.38 -4.52
C MET A 412 17.81 11.83 -4.38
N LEU A 413 18.73 11.09 -5.01
CA LEU A 413 20.15 11.43 -5.03
C LEU A 413 20.41 12.66 -5.89
N TYR A 414 19.70 12.79 -7.02
CA TYR A 414 19.74 13.99 -7.84
C TYR A 414 19.30 15.22 -7.02
N THR A 415 18.16 15.14 -6.34
CA THR A 415 17.60 16.26 -5.56
C THR A 415 18.55 16.68 -4.46
N MET A 416 19.19 15.70 -3.78
CA MET A 416 20.24 15.97 -2.79
C MET A 416 21.43 16.71 -3.41
N GLY A 417 21.96 16.21 -4.53
CA GLY A 417 23.09 16.83 -5.22
C GLY A 417 22.76 18.25 -5.71
N ALA A 418 21.59 18.44 -6.33
CA ALA A 418 21.14 19.73 -6.86
C ALA A 418 20.92 20.76 -5.75
N ALA A 419 20.33 20.37 -4.61
CA ALA A 419 20.16 21.26 -3.46
C ALA A 419 21.51 21.72 -2.86
N VAL A 420 22.50 20.82 -2.80
CA VAL A 420 23.86 21.15 -2.34
C VAL A 420 24.56 22.06 -3.36
N LEU A 421 24.42 21.82 -4.66
CA LEU A 421 24.94 22.72 -5.70
C LEU A 421 24.34 24.12 -5.58
N ALA A 422 23.02 24.22 -5.35
CA ALA A 422 22.36 25.51 -5.19
C ALA A 422 22.91 26.28 -3.98
N GLY A 423 23.10 25.61 -2.84
CA GLY A 423 23.76 26.20 -1.68
C GLY A 423 25.20 26.64 -1.98
N ALA A 424 25.98 25.84 -2.73
CA ALA A 424 27.32 26.23 -3.16
C ALA A 424 27.32 27.43 -4.12
N GLY A 425 26.30 27.57 -4.97
CA GLY A 425 26.09 28.74 -5.82
C GLY A 425 25.79 30.01 -5.00
N VAL A 426 24.96 29.89 -3.95
CA VAL A 426 24.69 30.98 -2.99
C VAL A 426 25.96 31.41 -2.25
N GLU A 427 26.81 30.46 -1.87
CA GLU A 427 28.09 30.78 -1.23
C GLU A 427 29.04 31.57 -2.15
N ASP A 428 29.15 31.16 -3.42
CA ASP A 428 29.95 31.90 -4.42
C ASP A 428 29.41 33.33 -4.62
N LEU A 429 28.09 33.50 -4.71
CA LEU A 429 27.45 34.81 -4.79
C LEU A 429 27.72 35.65 -3.54
N ARG A 430 27.62 35.05 -2.35
CA ARG A 430 27.89 35.71 -1.05
C ARG A 430 29.30 36.26 -1.00
N LEU A 431 30.30 35.45 -1.36
CA LEU A 431 31.71 35.85 -1.36
C LEU A 431 31.98 36.98 -2.36
N LYS A 432 31.36 36.95 -3.55
CA LYS A 432 31.50 38.03 -4.54
C LYS A 432 30.86 39.33 -4.09
N ILE A 433 29.67 39.27 -3.48
CA ILE A 433 28.99 40.45 -2.92
C ILE A 433 29.83 41.04 -1.78
N GLU A 434 30.39 40.20 -0.92
CA GLU A 434 31.27 40.62 0.18
C GLU A 434 32.54 41.32 -0.35
N ASP A 435 33.21 40.74 -1.35
CA ASP A 435 34.37 41.36 -2.01
C ASP A 435 34.00 42.68 -2.73
N TRP A 436 32.85 42.75 -3.39
CA TRP A 436 32.38 43.99 -4.02
C TRP A 436 32.08 45.09 -2.99
N MET A 437 31.43 44.76 -1.87
CA MET A 437 31.10 45.72 -0.81
C MET A 437 32.35 46.25 -0.11
N THR A 438 33.30 45.37 0.20
CA THR A 438 34.58 45.74 0.85
C THR A 438 35.44 46.64 -0.03
N ARG A 439 35.32 46.56 -1.37
CA ARG A 439 36.02 47.46 -2.31
C ARG A 439 35.39 48.84 -2.45
N ARG A 440 34.09 49.02 -2.16
CA ARG A 440 33.33 50.26 -2.44
C ARG A 440 32.99 51.11 -1.21
N SER A 441 33.05 50.56 0.00
CA SER A 441 32.71 51.28 1.23
C SER A 441 33.70 51.00 2.35
N SER A 442 34.18 52.05 3.03
CA SER A 442 35.00 51.96 4.25
C SER A 442 34.20 51.57 5.50
N HIS A 443 32.86 51.59 5.43
CA HIS A 443 31.97 51.13 6.50
C HIS A 443 31.19 49.88 6.04
N PRO A 444 31.21 48.77 6.79
CA PRO A 444 30.50 47.56 6.41
C PRO A 444 28.98 47.75 6.56
N ILE A 445 28.26 47.80 5.43
CA ILE A 445 26.78 47.85 5.39
C ILE A 445 26.23 46.43 5.56
N PHE A 446 26.44 45.82 6.73
CA PHE A 446 25.99 44.45 7.05
C PHE A 446 24.49 44.22 6.79
N ASN A 447 23.68 45.29 6.88
CA ASN A 447 22.25 45.23 6.62
C ASN A 447 21.92 44.97 5.14
N LEU A 448 22.68 45.50 4.18
CA LEU A 448 22.35 45.37 2.76
C LEU A 448 22.57 43.93 2.23
N GLN A 449 23.70 43.31 2.58
CA GLN A 449 23.97 41.91 2.21
C GLN A 449 22.92 40.97 2.78
N SER A 450 22.59 41.13 4.07
CA SER A 450 21.56 40.32 4.73
C SER A 450 20.18 40.51 4.09
N SER A 451 19.81 41.74 3.71
CA SER A 451 18.56 42.01 2.98
C SER A 451 18.50 41.34 1.61
N ILE A 452 19.61 41.32 0.84
CA ILE A 452 19.67 40.64 -0.46
C ILE A 452 19.42 39.13 -0.29
N PHE A 453 20.08 38.49 0.67
CA PHE A 453 19.90 37.05 0.89
C PHE A 453 18.54 36.72 1.51
N LEU A 454 17.97 37.61 2.31
CA LEU A 454 16.60 37.47 2.82
C LEU A 454 15.59 37.52 1.66
N LEU A 455 15.74 38.47 0.73
CA LEU A 455 14.90 38.55 -0.48
C LEU A 455 15.08 37.32 -1.38
N LEU A 456 16.33 36.88 -1.62
CA LEU A 456 16.60 35.65 -2.39
C LEU A 456 15.94 34.44 -1.74
N THR A 457 16.01 34.32 -0.42
CA THR A 457 15.36 33.25 0.36
C THR A 457 13.85 33.31 0.22
N PHE A 458 13.25 34.50 0.32
CA PHE A 458 11.82 34.71 0.16
C PHE A 458 11.34 34.33 -1.25
N PHE A 459 12.04 34.77 -2.30
CA PHE A 459 11.71 34.41 -3.67
C PHE A 459 11.89 32.93 -3.93
N LEU A 460 12.96 32.30 -3.42
CA LEU A 460 13.15 30.85 -3.52
C LEU A 460 12.03 30.08 -2.81
N ALA A 461 11.65 30.47 -1.60
CA ALA A 461 10.56 29.82 -0.88
C ALA A 461 9.23 29.96 -1.63
N THR A 462 8.95 31.15 -2.16
CA THR A 462 7.76 31.42 -2.98
C THR A 462 7.77 30.58 -4.26
N ASP A 463 8.91 30.52 -4.95
CA ASP A 463 9.12 29.69 -6.14
C ASP A 463 8.79 28.21 -5.85
N LEU A 464 9.36 27.64 -4.78
CA LEU A 464 9.10 26.26 -4.38
C LEU A 464 7.62 26.00 -4.02
N ILE A 465 6.98 26.94 -3.31
CA ILE A 465 5.54 26.84 -2.99
C ILE A 465 4.70 26.87 -4.27
N LEU A 466 4.97 27.77 -5.21
CA LEU A 466 4.24 27.85 -6.47
C LEU A 466 4.49 26.60 -7.35
N ALA A 467 5.72 26.11 -7.39
CA ALA A 467 6.08 24.89 -8.10
C ALA A 467 5.38 23.65 -7.54
N SER A 468 5.07 23.64 -6.23
CA SER A 468 4.37 22.53 -5.56
C SER A 468 2.88 22.44 -5.89
N SER A 469 2.33 23.40 -6.62
CA SER A 469 0.90 23.51 -6.90
C SER A 469 0.27 22.28 -7.53
N ALA A 470 1.04 21.46 -8.26
CA ALA A 470 0.61 20.21 -8.92
C ALA A 470 0.82 18.94 -8.06
N LEU A 471 1.35 19.07 -6.84
CA LEU A 471 1.70 17.93 -6.01
C LEU A 471 0.53 17.52 -5.10
N PRO A 472 0.44 16.25 -4.68
CA PRO A 472 -0.73 15.73 -3.97
C PRO A 472 -1.17 16.54 -2.74
N HIS A 473 -0.22 17.12 -2.00
CA HIS A 473 -0.51 17.85 -0.76
C HIS A 473 -1.27 19.17 -0.95
N THR A 474 -1.37 19.70 -2.16
CA THR A 474 -2.09 20.95 -2.47
C THR A 474 -3.53 20.71 -2.90
N HIS A 475 -3.91 19.45 -3.17
CA HIS A 475 -5.22 19.05 -3.71
C HIS A 475 -6.08 18.21 -2.73
N PRO A 476 -6.31 18.63 -1.47
CA PRO A 476 -7.17 17.88 -0.58
C PRO A 476 -8.66 18.16 -0.85
N THR A 477 -9.48 17.15 -0.57
CA THR A 477 -10.93 17.15 -0.73
C THR A 477 -11.66 17.20 0.62
N ALA A 478 -12.98 17.07 0.61
CA ALA A 478 -13.81 17.15 1.81
C ALA A 478 -13.66 15.91 2.72
N PRO A 479 -13.76 16.07 4.05
CA PRO A 479 -13.52 15.00 5.03
C PRO A 479 -14.41 13.76 4.87
N GLN A 480 -15.59 13.93 4.25
CA GLN A 480 -16.54 12.86 3.93
C GLN A 480 -15.90 11.73 3.14
N ALA A 481 -14.86 12.03 2.34
CA ALA A 481 -14.10 11.05 1.58
C ALA A 481 -13.40 9.97 2.43
N VAL A 482 -13.26 10.20 3.74
CA VAL A 482 -12.58 9.28 4.67
C VAL A 482 -13.47 8.90 5.86
N TYR A 483 -14.24 9.84 6.38
CA TYR A 483 -14.91 9.66 7.67
C TYR A 483 -16.39 9.30 7.57
N ASP A 484 -17.03 9.48 6.42
CA ASP A 484 -18.44 9.10 6.27
C ASP A 484 -18.57 7.58 6.13
N VAL A 485 -19.48 7.00 6.91
CA VAL A 485 -19.86 5.60 6.76
C VAL A 485 -20.91 5.52 5.66
N ARG A 486 -20.55 4.86 4.57
CA ARG A 486 -21.46 4.57 3.46
C ARG A 486 -22.49 3.49 3.80
N THR A 487 -23.55 3.38 2.99
CA THR A 487 -24.71 2.55 3.32
C THR A 487 -24.39 1.05 3.41
N ALA A 488 -23.59 0.54 2.47
CA ALA A 488 -23.16 -0.86 2.50
C ALA A 488 -22.20 -1.18 3.68
N PRO A 489 -21.16 -0.39 3.96
CA PRO A 489 -20.37 -0.53 5.18
C PRO A 489 -21.21 -0.44 6.46
N ALA A 490 -22.18 0.48 6.53
CA ALA A 490 -23.05 0.61 7.70
C ALA A 490 -23.85 -0.67 7.96
N PHE A 491 -24.35 -1.32 6.90
CA PHE A 491 -25.02 -2.62 7.00
C PHE A 491 -24.07 -3.68 7.57
N LEU A 492 -22.86 -3.83 7.02
CA LEU A 492 -21.88 -4.82 7.50
C LEU A 492 -21.41 -4.55 8.94
N LEU A 493 -21.35 -3.28 9.36
CA LEU A 493 -21.04 -2.90 10.73
C LEU A 493 -22.14 -3.29 11.73
N SER A 494 -23.34 -3.62 11.25
CA SER A 494 -24.47 -4.06 12.09
C SER A 494 -24.51 -5.57 12.35
N ASP A 495 -23.55 -6.35 11.79
CA ASP A 495 -23.43 -7.79 12.05
C ASP A 495 -23.40 -8.08 13.57
N PRO A 496 -24.36 -8.86 14.11
CA PRO A 496 -24.43 -9.19 15.53
C PRO A 496 -23.16 -9.85 16.08
N ALA A 497 -22.42 -10.62 15.28
CA ALA A 497 -21.18 -11.28 15.70
C ALA A 497 -20.10 -10.30 16.17
N ARG A 498 -20.18 -9.03 15.72
CA ARG A 498 -19.26 -7.98 16.15
C ARG A 498 -19.38 -7.64 17.62
N THR A 499 -20.57 -7.76 18.20
CA THR A 499 -20.85 -7.44 19.61
C THR A 499 -20.80 -8.69 20.49
N THR A 500 -21.19 -9.86 19.97
CA THR A 500 -21.17 -11.12 20.74
C THR A 500 -19.78 -11.74 20.85
N LEU A 501 -18.94 -11.64 19.80
CA LEU A 501 -17.58 -12.18 19.78
C LEU A 501 -16.54 -11.05 19.76
N SER A 502 -16.35 -10.45 18.59
CA SER A 502 -15.51 -9.29 18.33
C SER A 502 -15.67 -8.87 16.88
N ALA A 503 -15.20 -7.67 16.52
CA ALA A 503 -15.19 -7.22 15.12
C ALA A 503 -14.47 -8.19 14.17
N ALA A 504 -13.49 -8.95 14.65
CA ALA A 504 -12.73 -9.91 13.84
C ALA A 504 -13.41 -11.29 13.70
N GLY A 505 -14.36 -11.61 14.61
CA GLY A 505 -15.18 -12.81 14.55
C GLY A 505 -16.42 -12.70 13.67
N ALA A 506 -16.71 -11.50 13.13
CA ALA A 506 -17.80 -11.27 12.20
C ALA A 506 -17.62 -12.01 10.87
N GLY A 507 -18.71 -12.21 10.13
CA GLY A 507 -18.69 -12.85 8.82
C GLY A 507 -17.82 -12.06 7.84
N ARG A 508 -17.08 -12.77 6.97
CA ARG A 508 -16.30 -12.09 5.93
C ARG A 508 -17.19 -11.63 4.80
N PHE A 509 -16.73 -10.61 4.10
CA PHE A 509 -17.28 -10.27 2.79
C PHE A 509 -16.26 -10.43 1.64
N LEU A 510 -16.79 -10.56 0.43
CA LEU A 510 -16.07 -10.41 -0.84
C LEU A 510 -16.76 -9.30 -1.64
N SER A 511 -16.02 -8.30 -2.09
CA SER A 511 -16.53 -7.38 -3.12
C SER A 511 -16.19 -7.93 -4.51
N MET A 512 -17.12 -7.83 -5.44
CA MET A 512 -16.93 -8.10 -6.87
C MET A 512 -17.15 -6.85 -7.72
N SER A 513 -17.37 -5.71 -7.07
CA SER A 513 -17.72 -4.47 -7.75
C SER A 513 -16.48 -3.66 -8.11
N THR A 514 -16.54 -3.02 -9.28
CA THR A 514 -15.58 -1.99 -9.67
C THR A 514 -16.08 -0.61 -9.22
N ILE A 515 -15.23 0.42 -9.32
CA ILE A 515 -15.62 1.80 -8.97
C ILE A 515 -16.24 2.56 -10.16
N THR A 516 -16.88 1.86 -11.10
CA THR A 516 -17.47 2.48 -12.30
C THR A 516 -18.91 2.94 -12.13
N PHE A 517 -19.60 2.57 -11.04
CA PHE A 517 -20.94 3.05 -10.70
C PHE A 517 -20.90 4.49 -10.15
N ASP A 518 -22.00 5.22 -10.20
CA ASP A 518 -22.12 6.54 -9.57
C ASP A 518 -22.92 6.48 -8.26
N PRO A 519 -22.47 7.14 -7.17
CA PRO A 519 -23.23 7.25 -5.94
C PRO A 519 -24.58 7.94 -6.18
N GLY A 520 -25.65 7.42 -5.58
CA GLY A 520 -27.01 7.94 -5.75
C GLY A 520 -27.19 9.35 -5.18
N ASP A 521 -26.40 9.71 -4.17
CA ASP A 521 -26.38 11.04 -3.54
C ASP A 521 -25.44 12.04 -4.24
N MET A 522 -24.84 11.69 -5.38
CA MET A 522 -23.88 12.55 -6.10
C MET A 522 -24.46 13.93 -6.46
N ALA A 523 -25.75 14.00 -6.82
CA ALA A 523 -26.41 15.27 -7.15
C ALA A 523 -26.46 16.22 -5.94
N ASP A 524 -26.77 15.69 -4.76
CA ASP A 524 -26.80 16.47 -3.52
C ASP A 524 -25.40 16.92 -3.12
N PHE A 525 -24.42 16.02 -3.19
CA PHE A 525 -23.02 16.35 -2.96
C PHE A 525 -22.51 17.43 -3.93
N ARG A 526 -22.86 17.34 -5.23
CA ARG A 526 -22.50 18.36 -6.22
C ARG A 526 -23.14 19.71 -5.87
N ARG A 527 -24.42 19.72 -5.51
CA ARG A 527 -25.13 20.93 -5.10
C ARG A 527 -24.50 21.59 -3.87
N ILE A 528 -24.14 20.79 -2.86
CA ILE A 528 -23.57 21.26 -1.58
C ILE A 528 -22.13 21.75 -1.74
N PHE A 529 -21.26 20.93 -2.34
CA PHE A 529 -19.82 21.19 -2.35
C PHE A 529 -19.33 21.96 -3.57
N ARG A 530 -19.98 21.78 -4.73
CA ARG A 530 -19.50 22.34 -6.00
C ARG A 530 -20.30 23.57 -6.44
N GLU A 531 -21.62 23.47 -6.45
CA GLU A 531 -22.51 24.52 -6.99
C GLU A 531 -22.90 25.58 -5.94
N GLY A 532 -22.61 25.32 -4.66
CA GLY A 532 -22.73 26.30 -3.59
C GLY A 532 -21.98 27.60 -3.90
N LYS A 533 -22.46 28.72 -3.36
CA LYS A 533 -21.85 30.05 -3.51
C LYS A 533 -21.39 30.57 -2.14
N PRO A 534 -20.07 30.68 -1.88
CA PRO A 534 -18.95 30.27 -2.73
C PRO A 534 -18.80 28.74 -2.81
N SER A 535 -18.17 28.27 -3.89
CA SER A 535 -17.89 26.84 -4.11
C SER A 535 -16.91 26.34 -3.05
N GLN A 536 -17.21 25.21 -2.40
CA GLN A 536 -16.34 24.65 -1.36
C GLN A 536 -15.21 23.81 -1.98
N LEU A 537 -15.49 23.10 -3.06
CA LEU A 537 -14.54 22.27 -3.80
C LEU A 537 -14.45 22.70 -5.27
N ASP A 538 -13.24 22.64 -5.84
CA ASP A 538 -13.10 22.67 -7.30
C ASP A 538 -13.46 21.31 -7.91
N GLU A 539 -13.53 21.24 -9.24
CA GLU A 539 -13.95 20.01 -9.94
C GLU A 539 -13.01 18.83 -9.66
N THR A 540 -11.71 19.09 -9.54
CA THR A 540 -10.71 18.07 -9.26
C THR A 540 -10.92 17.50 -7.86
N ALA A 541 -11.05 18.35 -6.83
CA ALA A 541 -11.30 17.89 -5.47
C ALA A 541 -12.65 17.19 -5.34
N PHE A 542 -13.70 17.68 -6.04
CA PHE A 542 -15.00 17.01 -6.07
C PHE A 542 -14.92 15.61 -6.70
N ARG A 543 -14.16 15.46 -7.79
CA ARG A 543 -13.91 14.14 -8.41
C ARG A 543 -13.22 13.19 -7.44
N GLU A 544 -12.21 13.65 -6.69
CA GLU A 544 -11.55 12.83 -5.67
C GLU A 544 -12.51 12.40 -4.55
N LEU A 545 -13.43 13.29 -4.13
CA LEU A 545 -14.48 12.94 -3.16
C LEU A 545 -15.35 11.80 -3.70
N VAL A 546 -15.82 11.92 -4.94
CA VAL A 546 -16.67 10.93 -5.58
C VAL A 546 -15.95 9.58 -5.72
N ILE A 547 -14.69 9.57 -6.17
CA ILE A 547 -13.88 8.34 -6.28
C ILE A 547 -13.70 7.68 -4.91
N ALA A 548 -13.43 8.48 -3.88
CA ALA A 548 -13.28 7.98 -2.52
C ALA A 548 -14.58 7.39 -1.97
N GLN A 549 -15.73 8.04 -2.20
CA GLN A 549 -17.04 7.54 -1.82
C GLN A 549 -17.36 6.20 -2.49
N LYS A 550 -17.11 6.08 -3.81
CA LYS A 550 -17.24 4.81 -4.54
C LYS A 550 -16.39 3.72 -3.90
N SER A 551 -15.14 4.03 -3.56
CA SER A 551 -14.21 3.08 -2.93
C SER A 551 -14.66 2.67 -1.51
N GLN A 552 -15.22 3.62 -0.75
CA GLN A 552 -15.78 3.35 0.58
C GLN A 552 -17.02 2.48 0.53
N GLU A 553 -17.92 2.69 -0.43
CA GLU A 553 -19.16 1.91 -0.58
C GLU A 553 -18.87 0.41 -0.74
N ILE A 554 -17.80 0.08 -1.46
CA ILE A 554 -17.38 -1.32 -1.70
C ILE A 554 -16.24 -1.78 -0.78
N LEU A 555 -15.85 -0.95 0.19
CA LEU A 555 -14.73 -1.20 1.11
C LEU A 555 -13.42 -1.62 0.40
N ALA A 556 -13.09 -1.02 -0.74
CA ALA A 556 -11.95 -1.45 -1.53
C ALA A 556 -10.67 -0.63 -1.26
N PRO A 557 -9.47 -1.21 -1.40
CA PRO A 557 -9.13 -2.61 -1.16
C PRO A 557 -8.80 -2.90 0.33
N ASN A 558 -8.17 -1.96 1.06
CA ASN A 558 -7.86 -2.15 2.49
C ASN A 558 -8.73 -1.29 3.43
N LEU A 559 -9.75 -0.61 2.91
CA LEU A 559 -10.77 -0.01 3.76
C LEU A 559 -11.49 -0.99 4.71
N PRO A 560 -11.53 -2.33 4.51
CA PRO A 560 -12.06 -3.24 5.52
C PRO A 560 -11.24 -3.19 6.80
N LEU A 561 -9.92 -3.02 6.68
CA LEU A 561 -9.05 -2.83 7.84
C LEU A 561 -9.42 -1.56 8.60
N LEU A 562 -9.67 -0.43 7.93
CA LEU A 562 -10.07 0.84 8.58
C LEU A 562 -11.37 0.67 9.38
N TRP A 563 -12.36 -0.01 8.82
CA TRP A 563 -13.68 -0.22 9.45
C TRP A 563 -13.75 -1.48 10.34
N ARG A 564 -12.66 -2.25 10.45
CA ARG A 564 -12.59 -3.54 11.17
C ARG A 564 -13.62 -4.54 10.65
N ILE A 565 -13.81 -4.62 9.35
CA ILE A 565 -14.72 -5.57 8.69
C ILE A 565 -13.86 -6.67 8.08
N PRO A 566 -14.06 -7.95 8.45
CA PRO A 566 -13.30 -9.05 7.86
C PRO A 566 -13.56 -9.21 6.35
N ALA A 567 -12.49 -9.33 5.56
CA ALA A 567 -12.58 -9.51 4.11
C ALA A 567 -11.77 -10.72 3.65
N LEU A 568 -12.24 -11.35 2.56
CA LEU A 568 -11.46 -12.33 1.81
C LEU A 568 -10.29 -11.66 1.06
N ASP A 569 -10.53 -10.47 0.51
CA ASP A 569 -9.58 -9.73 -0.33
C ASP A 569 -8.66 -8.78 0.48
N GLY A 570 -7.64 -8.22 -0.20
CA GLY A 570 -6.72 -7.23 0.37
C GLY A 570 -5.73 -6.69 -0.67
N PHE A 571 -4.90 -5.72 -0.27
CA PHE A 571 -3.84 -5.15 -1.12
C PHE A 571 -2.62 -4.71 -0.30
N ASP A 572 -1.40 -4.88 -0.83
CA ASP A 572 -0.18 -4.41 -0.15
C ASP A 572 0.89 -3.77 -1.07
N GLY A 573 0.76 -3.85 -2.39
CA GLY A 573 1.67 -3.17 -3.34
C GLY A 573 3.17 -3.47 -3.16
N GLY A 574 3.51 -4.51 -2.39
CA GLY A 574 4.72 -4.60 -1.60
C GLY A 574 5.20 -6.03 -1.37
N VAL A 575 5.02 -6.55 -0.15
CA VAL A 575 5.52 -7.87 0.29
C VAL A 575 4.40 -8.92 0.24
N LEU A 576 3.18 -8.52 0.56
CA LEU A 576 1.96 -9.30 0.36
C LEU A 576 1.39 -9.07 -1.05
N PRO A 577 0.55 -9.99 -1.58
CA PRO A 577 0.00 -11.18 -0.93
C PRO A 577 1.00 -12.35 -0.75
N LEU A 578 0.60 -13.33 0.07
CA LEU A 578 1.32 -14.59 0.24
C LEU A 578 1.18 -15.46 -1.02
N GLN A 579 2.20 -16.28 -1.33
CA GLN A 579 2.14 -17.22 -2.46
C GLN A 579 0.95 -18.18 -2.36
N ARG A 580 0.73 -18.71 -1.16
CA ARG A 580 -0.41 -19.58 -0.85
C ARG A 580 -1.75 -18.90 -1.15
N TYR A 581 -1.90 -17.62 -0.81
CA TYR A 581 -3.10 -16.84 -1.14
C TYR A 581 -3.29 -16.72 -2.65
N ILE A 582 -2.21 -16.41 -3.39
CA ILE A 582 -2.23 -16.32 -4.87
C ILE A 582 -2.63 -17.66 -5.49
N GLN A 583 -2.08 -18.78 -5.02
CA GLN A 583 -2.48 -20.11 -5.48
C GLN A 583 -3.97 -20.35 -5.22
N GLY A 584 -4.47 -19.98 -4.04
CA GLY A 584 -5.87 -20.06 -3.68
C GLY A 584 -6.80 -19.20 -4.55
N LEU A 585 -6.32 -18.10 -5.14
CA LEU A 585 -7.10 -17.31 -6.09
C LEU A 585 -7.56 -18.13 -7.30
N SER A 586 -6.82 -19.19 -7.64
CA SER A 586 -7.19 -20.08 -8.73
C SER A 586 -8.51 -20.82 -8.49
N LEU A 587 -9.04 -20.85 -7.27
CA LEU A 587 -10.39 -21.37 -6.96
C LEU A 587 -11.50 -20.44 -7.48
N PHE A 588 -11.21 -19.14 -7.62
CA PHE A 588 -12.16 -18.12 -8.01
C PHE A 588 -11.96 -17.64 -9.45
N ILE A 589 -10.73 -17.76 -9.96
CA ILE A 589 -10.30 -17.20 -11.25
C ILE A 589 -9.66 -18.32 -12.09
N PRO A 590 -9.97 -18.43 -13.38
CA PRO A 590 -9.26 -19.32 -14.30
C PRO A 590 -7.76 -19.11 -14.25
N ALA A 591 -6.97 -20.19 -14.26
CA ALA A 591 -5.53 -20.13 -14.00
C ALA A 591 -4.75 -19.26 -15.00
N ASP A 592 -5.23 -19.16 -16.24
CA ASP A 592 -4.68 -18.34 -17.32
C ASP A 592 -5.00 -16.85 -17.18
N GLN A 593 -5.94 -16.48 -16.30
CA GLN A 593 -6.39 -15.10 -16.08
C GLN A 593 -5.92 -14.51 -14.74
N VAL A 594 -5.28 -15.31 -13.88
CA VAL A 594 -4.78 -14.84 -12.58
C VAL A 594 -3.66 -13.82 -12.78
N VAL A 595 -3.87 -12.61 -12.25
CA VAL A 595 -2.85 -11.57 -12.10
C VAL A 595 -2.34 -11.61 -10.65
N PRO A 596 -1.10 -12.06 -10.39
CA PRO A 596 -0.61 -12.31 -9.02
C PRO A 596 -0.58 -11.10 -8.07
N ASP A 597 -0.34 -9.88 -8.59
CA ASP A 597 -0.40 -8.61 -7.84
C ASP A 597 -1.78 -7.92 -7.99
N GLY A 598 -2.74 -8.60 -8.62
CA GLY A 598 -4.10 -8.13 -8.82
C GLY A 598 -4.96 -8.34 -7.57
N ARG A 599 -5.98 -7.51 -7.41
CA ARG A 599 -6.96 -7.62 -6.31
C ARG A 599 -8.04 -8.62 -6.70
N LEU A 600 -8.51 -9.47 -5.78
CA LEU A 600 -9.47 -10.51 -6.12
C LEU A 600 -10.76 -9.91 -6.69
N ARG A 601 -11.27 -8.83 -6.09
CA ARG A 601 -12.50 -8.14 -6.56
C ARG A 601 -12.48 -7.68 -8.02
N GLU A 602 -11.30 -7.41 -8.59
CA GLU A 602 -11.13 -6.93 -9.97
C GLU A 602 -11.03 -8.08 -10.98
N GLN A 603 -10.88 -9.31 -10.49
CA GLN A 603 -10.61 -10.49 -11.31
C GLN A 603 -11.76 -11.50 -11.27
N VAL A 604 -12.67 -11.42 -10.28
CA VAL A 604 -13.88 -12.25 -10.23
C VAL A 604 -14.97 -11.63 -11.11
N ALA A 605 -15.37 -12.35 -12.16
CA ALA A 605 -16.36 -11.88 -13.14
C ALA A 605 -17.80 -12.33 -12.86
N GLU A 606 -17.96 -13.45 -12.16
CA GLU A 606 -19.24 -14.13 -11.88
C GLU A 606 -19.35 -14.51 -10.40
N MET A 607 -20.57 -14.65 -9.89
CA MET A 607 -20.82 -15.02 -8.50
C MET A 607 -20.19 -16.40 -8.19
N PRO A 608 -19.21 -16.49 -7.28
CA PRO A 608 -18.63 -17.78 -6.91
C PRO A 608 -19.66 -18.68 -6.24
N PRO A 609 -19.51 -20.02 -6.33
CA PRO A 609 -20.38 -20.96 -5.63
C PRO A 609 -20.45 -20.69 -4.12
N ALA A 610 -21.66 -20.72 -3.56
CA ALA A 610 -21.93 -20.52 -2.14
C ALA A 610 -21.08 -21.48 -1.29
N ALA A 611 -21.01 -22.75 -1.67
CA ALA A 611 -20.19 -23.75 -0.98
C ALA A 611 -18.68 -23.40 -0.97
N LEU A 612 -18.16 -22.76 -2.02
CA LEU A 612 -16.77 -22.29 -2.05
C LEU A 612 -16.58 -21.09 -1.12
N LEU A 613 -17.48 -20.11 -1.19
CA LEU A 613 -17.49 -18.93 -0.30
C LEU A 613 -17.56 -19.33 1.18
N SER A 614 -18.39 -20.32 1.50
CA SER A 614 -18.58 -20.82 2.86
C SER A 614 -17.31 -21.38 3.49
N ARG A 615 -16.43 -22.04 2.72
CA ARG A 615 -15.16 -22.59 3.24
C ARG A 615 -14.22 -21.52 3.83
N PHE A 616 -14.33 -20.30 3.31
CA PHE A 616 -13.58 -19.14 3.77
C PHE A 616 -14.43 -18.20 4.63
N ASN A 617 -15.59 -18.67 5.11
CA ASN A 617 -16.51 -17.92 5.96
C ASN A 617 -16.95 -16.59 5.31
N VAL A 618 -17.10 -16.56 3.98
CA VAL A 618 -17.66 -15.42 3.27
C VAL A 618 -19.18 -15.47 3.40
N GLN A 619 -19.69 -14.65 4.31
CA GLN A 619 -21.11 -14.45 4.56
C GLN A 619 -21.73 -13.47 3.57
N TYR A 620 -20.99 -12.44 3.16
CA TYR A 620 -21.54 -11.36 2.35
C TYR A 620 -20.80 -11.19 1.01
N VAL A 621 -21.52 -10.95 -0.07
CA VAL A 621 -20.95 -10.57 -1.36
C VAL A 621 -21.49 -9.21 -1.79
N ILE A 622 -20.60 -8.26 -2.08
CA ILE A 622 -20.95 -6.91 -2.55
C ILE A 622 -20.84 -6.85 -4.08
N THR A 623 -21.88 -6.38 -4.76
CA THR A 623 -21.88 -6.14 -6.21
C THR A 623 -22.47 -4.77 -6.53
N ASP A 624 -22.11 -4.19 -7.68
CA ASP A 624 -22.82 -3.01 -8.20
C ASP A 624 -24.12 -3.41 -8.92
N LYS A 625 -24.81 -2.38 -9.40
CA LYS A 625 -26.09 -2.47 -10.11
C LYS A 625 -25.94 -2.26 -11.62
N VAL A 626 -24.70 -2.18 -12.15
CA VAL A 626 -24.46 -1.81 -13.55
C VAL A 626 -25.00 -2.86 -14.53
N ARG A 627 -25.09 -4.13 -14.10
CA ARG A 627 -25.65 -5.22 -14.91
C ARG A 627 -27.15 -5.43 -14.73
N ASP A 628 -27.79 -4.74 -13.79
CA ASP A 628 -29.22 -4.91 -13.56
C ASP A 628 -30.06 -4.22 -14.64
N LEU A 629 -31.28 -4.69 -14.84
CA LEU A 629 -32.16 -4.17 -15.89
C LEU A 629 -33.42 -3.54 -15.29
N TRP A 630 -33.72 -2.33 -15.74
CA TRP A 630 -35.05 -1.74 -15.62
C TRP A 630 -35.73 -1.79 -16.98
N PHE A 631 -36.83 -2.56 -17.08
CA PHE A 631 -37.58 -2.70 -18.31
C PHE A 631 -39.06 -2.47 -18.03
N GLU A 632 -39.66 -1.50 -18.73
CA GLU A 632 -41.08 -1.13 -18.56
C GLU A 632 -41.51 -0.91 -17.09
N GLY A 633 -40.65 -0.32 -16.27
CA GLY A 633 -40.95 -0.02 -14.86
C GLY A 633 -40.81 -1.20 -13.90
N VAL A 634 -40.36 -2.37 -14.37
CA VAL A 634 -40.04 -3.53 -13.55
C VAL A 634 -38.52 -3.68 -13.46
N TYR A 635 -38.03 -3.95 -12.24
CA TYR A 635 -36.62 -4.22 -11.99
C TYR A 635 -36.32 -5.72 -12.08
N PHE A 636 -35.19 -6.05 -12.71
CA PHE A 636 -34.66 -7.40 -12.83
C PHE A 636 -33.23 -7.42 -12.29
N ASP A 637 -33.04 -8.15 -11.20
CA ASP A 637 -31.72 -8.46 -10.67
C ASP A 637 -31.04 -9.52 -11.55
N ARG A 638 -29.95 -9.15 -12.21
CA ARG A 638 -29.22 -10.02 -13.16
C ARG A 638 -27.87 -10.47 -12.61
N GLN A 639 -27.62 -10.29 -11.32
CA GLN A 639 -26.33 -10.60 -10.73
C GLN A 639 -26.11 -12.11 -10.52
N ILE A 640 -27.20 -12.84 -10.26
CA ILE A 640 -27.21 -14.28 -10.03
C ILE A 640 -28.27 -14.89 -10.95
N GLY A 641 -27.80 -15.62 -11.95
CA GLY A 641 -28.63 -16.43 -12.85
C GLY A 641 -28.43 -17.93 -12.62
N ALA A 642 -29.23 -18.73 -13.32
CA ALA A 642 -29.14 -20.18 -13.29
C ALA A 642 -29.25 -20.76 -14.70
N GLN A 643 -28.49 -21.81 -14.98
CA GLN A 643 -28.64 -22.63 -16.17
C GLN A 643 -29.25 -23.99 -15.79
N ILE A 644 -30.40 -24.33 -16.39
CA ILE A 644 -31.08 -25.60 -16.18
C ILE A 644 -31.09 -26.45 -17.45
N SER A 645 -30.91 -27.76 -17.30
CA SER A 645 -31.02 -28.75 -18.37
C SER A 645 -31.34 -30.13 -17.79
N PRO A 646 -32.06 -31.02 -18.51
CA PRO A 646 -32.32 -32.37 -18.01
C PRO A 646 -31.04 -33.20 -17.80
N ASP A 647 -29.98 -32.86 -18.55
CA ASP A 647 -28.67 -33.51 -18.51
C ASP A 647 -27.73 -32.93 -17.42
N GLY A 648 -28.17 -31.87 -16.73
CA GLY A 648 -27.40 -31.15 -15.71
C GLY A 648 -28.27 -30.81 -14.49
N LEU A 649 -28.40 -29.52 -14.17
CA LEU A 649 -29.32 -29.08 -13.13
C LEU A 649 -30.76 -29.12 -13.66
N ALA A 650 -31.49 -30.18 -13.32
CA ALA A 650 -32.83 -30.43 -13.87
C ALA A 650 -33.90 -29.44 -13.39
N GLN A 651 -33.72 -28.84 -12.20
CA GLN A 651 -34.69 -27.89 -11.65
C GLN A 651 -34.05 -26.85 -10.72
N ILE A 652 -34.72 -25.70 -10.58
CA ILE A 652 -34.43 -24.69 -9.55
C ILE A 652 -35.72 -24.36 -8.78
N GLU A 653 -35.58 -24.16 -7.48
CA GLU A 653 -36.67 -23.76 -6.59
C GLU A 653 -36.42 -22.34 -6.08
N LEU A 654 -37.43 -21.49 -6.17
CA LEU A 654 -37.44 -20.11 -5.70
C LEU A 654 -38.48 -20.01 -4.60
N ILE A 655 -38.11 -19.43 -3.47
CA ILE A 655 -38.99 -19.25 -2.31
C ILE A 655 -39.28 -17.76 -2.15
N PRO A 656 -40.45 -17.27 -2.57
CA PRO A 656 -40.82 -15.87 -2.42
C PRO A 656 -41.17 -15.55 -0.95
N ASP A 657 -40.86 -14.32 -0.53
CA ASP A 657 -41.35 -13.74 0.73
C ASP A 657 -42.04 -12.41 0.39
N LEU A 658 -43.30 -12.53 -0.05
CA LEU A 658 -44.05 -11.46 -0.68
C LEU A 658 -44.87 -10.65 0.35
N PRO A 659 -44.69 -9.33 0.43
CA PRO A 659 -45.59 -8.46 1.18
C PRO A 659 -46.85 -8.06 0.38
N PHE A 660 -47.04 -8.60 -0.83
CA PHE A 660 -48.13 -8.23 -1.75
C PHE A 660 -48.61 -9.42 -2.60
N GLN A 661 -49.82 -9.33 -3.17
CA GLN A 661 -50.31 -10.32 -4.14
C GLN A 661 -49.75 -10.06 -5.54
N ALA A 662 -48.96 -10.99 -6.08
CA ALA A 662 -48.46 -10.93 -7.44
C ALA A 662 -49.57 -11.23 -8.46
N THR A 663 -49.53 -10.57 -9.61
CA THR A 663 -50.44 -10.80 -10.75
C THR A 663 -49.73 -11.42 -11.94
N GLN A 664 -48.38 -11.41 -11.95
CA GLN A 664 -47.58 -12.02 -13.00
C GLN A 664 -46.19 -12.43 -12.47
N ILE A 665 -45.61 -13.45 -13.11
CA ILE A 665 -44.17 -13.74 -13.06
C ILE A 665 -43.55 -13.18 -14.34
N ALA A 666 -42.48 -12.40 -14.19
CA ALA A 666 -41.66 -11.94 -15.30
C ALA A 666 -40.26 -12.53 -15.17
N LEU A 667 -39.68 -13.04 -16.26
CA LEU A 667 -38.33 -13.61 -16.26
C LEU A 667 -37.55 -13.20 -17.49
N ILE A 668 -36.23 -13.11 -17.32
CA ILE A 668 -35.27 -12.87 -18.40
C ILE A 668 -34.56 -14.18 -18.68
N ALA A 669 -34.70 -14.70 -19.89
CA ALA A 669 -34.14 -16.01 -20.24
C ALA A 669 -33.69 -16.13 -21.70
N THR A 670 -32.82 -17.10 -21.94
CA THR A 670 -32.32 -17.51 -23.26
C THR A 670 -32.17 -19.04 -23.31
N VAL A 671 -31.99 -19.60 -24.52
CA VAL A 671 -31.65 -21.02 -24.68
C VAL A 671 -30.30 -21.22 -25.37
N SER A 672 -29.62 -22.32 -25.04
CA SER A 672 -28.39 -22.77 -25.67
C SER A 672 -28.41 -24.29 -25.85
N GLY A 673 -27.65 -24.82 -26.82
CA GLY A 673 -27.65 -26.25 -27.16
C GLY A 673 -27.69 -26.50 -28.66
N ASP A 674 -28.17 -27.68 -29.09
CA ASP A 674 -28.47 -27.94 -30.50
C ASP A 674 -29.83 -27.33 -30.87
N LEU A 675 -29.79 -26.16 -31.50
CA LEU A 675 -30.97 -25.38 -31.87
C LEU A 675 -31.33 -25.50 -33.36
N SER A 676 -30.64 -26.38 -34.10
CA SER A 676 -30.73 -26.47 -35.57
C SER A 676 -32.12 -26.82 -36.09
N GLY A 677 -32.96 -27.49 -35.28
CA GLY A 677 -34.34 -27.86 -35.60
C GLY A 677 -35.41 -26.83 -35.19
N LEU A 678 -35.04 -25.70 -34.59
CA LEU A 678 -36.00 -24.77 -33.98
C LEU A 678 -36.51 -23.66 -34.90
N ALA A 679 -36.02 -23.56 -36.15
CA ALA A 679 -36.33 -22.46 -37.07
C ALA A 679 -37.82 -22.19 -37.31
N ASP A 680 -38.60 -23.25 -37.53
CA ASP A 680 -40.04 -23.16 -37.83
C ASP A 680 -40.91 -23.83 -36.75
N THR A 681 -40.36 -24.03 -35.54
CA THR A 681 -41.04 -24.73 -34.45
C THR A 681 -41.07 -23.92 -33.15
N ALA A 682 -41.99 -24.28 -32.26
CA ALA A 682 -42.05 -23.79 -30.88
C ALA A 682 -42.01 -25.01 -29.96
N LEU A 683 -40.86 -25.26 -29.34
CA LEU A 683 -40.60 -26.43 -28.50
C LEU A 683 -40.71 -26.05 -27.02
N PRO A 684 -41.48 -26.79 -26.20
CA PRO A 684 -41.40 -26.71 -24.74
C PRO A 684 -40.00 -27.08 -24.21
N VAL A 685 -39.29 -26.10 -23.62
CA VAL A 685 -37.93 -26.29 -23.11
C VAL A 685 -37.84 -26.29 -21.59
N ALA A 686 -38.78 -25.64 -20.92
CA ALA A 686 -38.93 -25.71 -19.47
C ALA A 686 -40.40 -25.65 -19.05
N GLN A 687 -40.69 -26.14 -17.85
CA GLN A 687 -41.97 -26.02 -17.18
C GLN A 687 -41.81 -25.22 -15.90
N ILE A 688 -42.73 -24.31 -15.64
CA ILE A 688 -42.74 -23.46 -14.45
C ILE A 688 -43.97 -23.81 -13.65
N GLU A 689 -43.81 -24.08 -12.37
CA GLU A 689 -44.85 -24.46 -11.44
C GLU A 689 -44.87 -23.49 -10.26
N LEU A 690 -46.03 -22.90 -10.00
CA LEU A 690 -46.25 -22.04 -8.85
C LEU A 690 -46.99 -22.83 -7.77
N THR A 691 -46.47 -22.81 -6.56
CA THR A 691 -47.12 -23.39 -5.38
C THR A 691 -47.72 -22.32 -4.48
N GLN A 692 -48.85 -22.67 -3.88
CA GLN A 692 -49.53 -21.87 -2.86
C GLN A 692 -50.17 -22.82 -1.83
N ASP A 693 -49.99 -22.51 -0.55
CA ASP A 693 -50.43 -23.34 0.58
C ASP A 693 -49.93 -24.80 0.48
N GLY A 694 -48.69 -24.97 -0.01
CA GLY A 694 -48.05 -26.27 -0.23
C GLY A 694 -48.66 -27.12 -1.36
N LYS A 695 -49.48 -26.53 -2.25
CA LYS A 695 -50.08 -27.22 -3.41
C LYS A 695 -49.75 -26.49 -4.71
N SER A 696 -49.62 -27.26 -5.80
CA SER A 696 -49.53 -26.71 -7.16
C SER A 696 -50.79 -25.90 -7.48
N ALA A 697 -50.62 -24.62 -7.77
CA ALA A 697 -51.72 -23.69 -8.04
C ALA A 697 -51.85 -23.40 -9.54
N GLU A 698 -50.75 -23.06 -10.22
CA GLU A 698 -50.71 -22.76 -11.65
C GLU A 698 -49.39 -23.27 -12.28
N SER A 699 -49.41 -23.61 -13.58
CA SER A 699 -48.21 -24.04 -14.30
C SER A 699 -48.19 -23.53 -15.75
N TRP A 700 -46.99 -23.21 -16.24
CA TRP A 700 -46.75 -22.71 -17.60
C TRP A 700 -45.64 -23.50 -18.29
N SER A 701 -45.77 -23.67 -19.60
CA SER A 701 -44.70 -24.20 -20.45
C SER A 701 -43.94 -23.05 -21.09
N LEU A 702 -42.62 -22.99 -20.86
CA LEU A 702 -41.71 -22.06 -21.51
C LEU A 702 -41.29 -22.64 -22.86
N THR A 703 -41.59 -21.93 -23.95
CA THR A 703 -41.33 -22.39 -25.32
C THR A 703 -40.17 -21.64 -25.98
N ALA A 704 -39.34 -22.37 -26.73
CA ALA A 704 -38.25 -21.81 -27.52
C ALA A 704 -38.34 -22.18 -29.00
N GLY A 705 -37.89 -21.28 -29.87
CA GLY A 705 -37.75 -21.52 -31.30
C GLY A 705 -38.11 -20.31 -32.15
N GLY A 706 -38.37 -20.53 -33.43
CA GLY A 706 -38.60 -19.50 -34.44
C GLY A 706 -40.04 -19.40 -34.94
N ALA A 707 -40.97 -20.24 -34.48
CA ALA A 707 -42.38 -20.09 -34.81
C ALA A 707 -43.08 -19.02 -33.93
N PRO A 708 -44.10 -18.29 -34.45
CA PRO A 708 -44.90 -17.37 -33.65
C PRO A 708 -45.43 -18.02 -32.37
N GLY A 709 -45.19 -17.39 -31.22
CA GLY A 709 -45.58 -17.90 -29.90
C GLY A 709 -44.46 -18.59 -29.11
N ALA A 710 -43.27 -18.77 -29.69
CA ALA A 710 -42.07 -19.05 -28.90
C ALA A 710 -41.66 -17.80 -28.07
N GLN A 711 -41.32 -18.01 -26.80
CA GLN A 711 -41.07 -16.92 -25.85
C GLN A 711 -39.60 -16.53 -25.75
N ILE A 712 -38.69 -17.49 -25.96
CA ILE A 712 -37.24 -17.29 -25.89
C ILE A 712 -36.52 -17.94 -27.08
N ALA A 713 -35.31 -17.49 -27.38
CA ALA A 713 -34.49 -18.01 -28.47
C ALA A 713 -33.00 -18.06 -28.08
N ASP A 714 -32.13 -18.34 -29.07
CA ASP A 714 -30.68 -18.31 -28.89
C ASP A 714 -30.18 -16.91 -28.54
N PRO A 715 -29.07 -16.77 -27.79
CA PRO A 715 -28.62 -15.48 -27.33
C PRO A 715 -27.95 -14.64 -28.42
N ALA A 716 -27.86 -15.07 -29.69
CA ALA A 716 -27.13 -14.29 -30.70
C ALA A 716 -27.82 -12.95 -30.97
N LEU A 717 -27.02 -11.90 -31.09
CA LEU A 717 -27.52 -10.58 -31.48
C LEU A 717 -28.25 -10.69 -32.82
N ASP A 718 -29.44 -10.09 -32.89
CA ASP A 718 -30.32 -10.14 -34.08
C ASP A 718 -30.67 -11.57 -34.54
N SER A 719 -30.81 -12.50 -33.58
CA SER A 719 -31.27 -13.88 -33.81
C SER A 719 -32.48 -13.93 -34.77
N PRO A 720 -32.35 -14.67 -35.90
CA PRO A 720 -33.47 -14.93 -36.80
C PRO A 720 -34.62 -15.67 -36.11
N LEU A 721 -34.29 -16.59 -35.20
CA LEU A 721 -35.28 -17.35 -34.40
C LEU A 721 -36.12 -16.40 -33.56
N ALA A 722 -35.48 -15.47 -32.85
CA ALA A 722 -36.19 -14.49 -32.05
C ALA A 722 -37.07 -13.57 -32.89
N ALA A 723 -36.57 -13.13 -34.05
CA ALA A 723 -37.29 -12.24 -34.94
C ALA A 723 -38.55 -12.91 -35.52
N SER A 724 -38.46 -14.17 -35.94
CA SER A 724 -39.60 -14.91 -36.49
C SER A 724 -40.61 -15.33 -35.41
N ALA A 725 -40.14 -15.62 -34.19
CA ALA A 725 -41.00 -15.92 -33.04
C ALA A 725 -41.75 -14.71 -32.49
N GLY A 726 -41.23 -13.49 -32.71
CA GLY A 726 -41.73 -12.28 -32.07
C GLY A 726 -41.31 -12.16 -30.60
N ALA A 727 -40.17 -12.75 -30.22
CA ALA A 727 -39.67 -12.70 -28.84
C ALA A 727 -39.33 -11.26 -28.43
N VAL A 728 -39.68 -10.89 -27.19
CA VAL A 728 -39.44 -9.54 -26.68
C VAL A 728 -38.01 -9.45 -26.18
N VAL A 729 -37.17 -8.71 -26.90
CA VAL A 729 -35.77 -8.48 -26.49
C VAL A 729 -35.73 -7.51 -25.32
N ALA A 730 -35.30 -7.99 -24.16
CA ALA A 730 -35.21 -7.22 -22.92
C ALA A 730 -33.87 -6.50 -22.76
N TYR A 731 -32.79 -7.15 -23.20
CA TYR A 731 -31.43 -6.64 -23.08
C TYR A 731 -30.60 -7.01 -24.32
N ARG A 732 -29.73 -6.10 -24.74
CA ARG A 732 -28.78 -6.29 -25.85
C ARG A 732 -27.38 -5.91 -25.37
N ASP A 733 -26.46 -6.87 -25.41
CA ASP A 733 -25.03 -6.68 -25.24
C ASP A 733 -24.38 -6.66 -26.62
N VAL A 734 -24.19 -5.45 -27.15
CA VAL A 734 -23.62 -5.24 -28.49
C VAL A 734 -22.16 -5.69 -28.55
N ASP A 735 -21.40 -5.45 -27.48
CA ASP A 735 -19.97 -5.77 -27.45
C ASP A 735 -19.72 -7.27 -27.27
N GLY A 736 -20.56 -7.93 -26.47
CA GLY A 736 -20.55 -9.38 -26.28
C GLY A 736 -21.26 -10.18 -27.38
N GLY A 737 -21.95 -9.49 -28.31
CA GLY A 737 -22.72 -10.11 -29.39
C GLY A 737 -23.92 -10.93 -28.89
N LYS A 738 -24.53 -10.53 -27.77
CA LYS A 738 -25.60 -11.28 -27.10
C LYS A 738 -26.88 -10.48 -26.89
N GLN A 739 -28.01 -11.16 -26.78
CA GLN A 739 -29.30 -10.59 -26.36
C GLN A 739 -30.07 -11.55 -25.46
N GLU A 740 -31.00 -11.00 -24.67
CA GLU A 740 -31.82 -11.73 -23.70
C GLU A 740 -33.30 -11.37 -23.86
N TYR A 741 -34.19 -12.32 -23.52
CA TYR A 741 -35.62 -12.20 -23.82
C TYR A 741 -36.46 -12.10 -22.55
N LEU A 742 -37.50 -11.26 -22.60
CA LEU A 742 -38.50 -11.11 -21.55
C LEU A 742 -39.65 -12.08 -21.78
N VAL A 743 -39.97 -12.84 -20.74
CA VAL A 743 -41.15 -13.71 -20.71
C VAL A 743 -42.07 -13.25 -19.59
N ARG A 744 -43.37 -13.15 -19.87
CA ARG A 744 -44.42 -12.77 -18.91
C ARG A 744 -45.43 -13.89 -18.78
N LEU A 745 -45.68 -14.29 -17.55
CA LEU A 745 -46.59 -15.36 -17.18
C LEU A 745 -47.66 -14.74 -16.26
N PRO A 746 -48.82 -14.33 -16.81
CA PRO A 746 -49.90 -13.78 -15.99
C PRO A 746 -50.51 -14.87 -15.12
N LEU A 747 -50.83 -14.52 -13.87
CA LEU A 747 -51.59 -15.38 -12.96
C LEU A 747 -53.08 -15.22 -13.24
N VAL A 748 -53.83 -16.33 -13.19
CA VAL A 748 -55.29 -16.30 -13.34
C VAL A 748 -55.95 -15.53 -12.20
N THR A 749 -55.43 -15.69 -10.99
CA THR A 749 -55.84 -14.93 -9.80
C THR A 749 -54.65 -14.36 -9.06
N PRO A 750 -54.72 -13.11 -8.54
CA PRO A 750 -53.63 -12.55 -7.75
C PRO A 750 -53.29 -13.43 -6.53
N ALA A 751 -52.01 -13.78 -6.35
CA ALA A 751 -51.58 -14.76 -5.35
C ALA A 751 -50.32 -14.33 -4.60
N THR A 752 -50.12 -14.88 -3.42
CA THR A 752 -48.88 -14.82 -2.63
C THR A 752 -48.23 -16.21 -2.67
N PRO A 753 -47.53 -16.59 -3.75
CA PRO A 753 -46.91 -17.90 -3.87
C PRO A 753 -45.89 -18.15 -2.74
N ASP A 754 -45.89 -19.39 -2.23
CA ASP A 754 -44.89 -19.86 -1.26
C ASP A 754 -43.70 -20.56 -1.94
N GLY A 755 -43.82 -20.88 -3.23
CA GLY A 755 -42.76 -21.48 -4.04
C GLY A 755 -42.99 -21.33 -5.54
N ILE A 756 -41.88 -21.27 -6.29
CA ILE A 756 -41.86 -21.34 -7.76
C ILE A 756 -40.76 -22.31 -8.16
N THR A 757 -41.12 -23.36 -8.90
CA THR A 757 -40.16 -24.35 -9.38
C THR A 757 -40.07 -24.27 -10.90
N LEU A 758 -38.85 -24.24 -11.43
CA LEU A 758 -38.58 -24.30 -12.86
C LEU A 758 -37.89 -25.63 -13.17
N TYR A 759 -38.49 -26.43 -14.06
CA TYR A 759 -37.99 -27.72 -14.51
C TYR A 759 -37.55 -27.63 -15.96
N ALA A 760 -36.37 -28.16 -16.29
CA ALA A 760 -35.97 -28.32 -17.68
C ALA A 760 -36.65 -29.56 -18.29
N THR A 761 -37.19 -29.44 -19.51
CA THR A 761 -38.01 -30.50 -20.12
C THR A 761 -37.44 -31.05 -21.43
N ALA A 762 -36.48 -30.36 -22.05
CA ALA A 762 -35.92 -30.74 -23.34
C ALA A 762 -34.45 -31.19 -23.23
N PRO A 763 -34.13 -32.49 -23.42
CA PRO A 763 -32.75 -32.97 -23.44
C PRO A 763 -31.91 -32.29 -24.53
N GLY A 764 -30.63 -32.04 -24.26
CA GLY A 764 -29.74 -31.35 -25.21
C GLY A 764 -29.98 -29.84 -25.38
N ILE A 765 -30.99 -29.27 -24.72
CA ILE A 765 -31.25 -27.82 -24.66
C ILE A 765 -31.12 -27.36 -23.22
N SER A 766 -30.30 -26.33 -23.00
CA SER A 766 -30.20 -25.64 -21.72
C SER A 766 -31.00 -24.34 -21.76
N VAL A 767 -31.75 -24.07 -20.70
CA VAL A 767 -32.42 -22.79 -20.47
C VAL A 767 -31.60 -22.01 -19.47
N THR A 768 -31.16 -20.81 -19.86
CA THR A 768 -30.49 -19.88 -18.95
C THR A 768 -31.50 -18.85 -18.48
N VAL A 769 -31.76 -18.80 -17.18
CA VAL A 769 -32.64 -17.82 -16.53
C VAL A 769 -31.75 -16.81 -15.81
N GLN A 770 -31.69 -15.60 -16.34
CA GLN A 770 -30.84 -14.52 -15.81
C GLN A 770 -31.49 -13.77 -14.66
N ALA A 771 -32.82 -13.66 -14.66
CA ALA A 771 -33.56 -12.96 -13.62
C ALA A 771 -35.00 -13.47 -13.55
N VAL A 772 -35.59 -13.44 -12.35
CA VAL A 772 -37.02 -13.69 -12.13
C VAL A 772 -37.55 -12.59 -11.21
N THR A 773 -38.69 -12.00 -11.55
CA THR A 773 -39.34 -10.95 -10.77
C THR A 773 -40.84 -11.21 -10.68
N LEU A 774 -41.38 -11.21 -9.47
CA LEU A 774 -42.82 -11.22 -9.22
C LEU A 774 -43.34 -9.78 -9.27
N VAL A 775 -44.47 -9.56 -9.94
CA VAL A 775 -45.01 -8.21 -10.18
C VAL A 775 -46.50 -8.17 -9.88
N ASP A 776 -46.94 -7.14 -9.17
CA ASP A 776 -48.33 -6.69 -9.16
C ASP A 776 -48.49 -5.56 -10.18
N ALA A 777 -49.06 -5.90 -11.33
CA ALA A 777 -49.26 -4.95 -12.42
C ALA A 777 -50.28 -3.84 -12.09
N ARG A 778 -51.07 -4.01 -11.01
CA ARG A 778 -52.08 -3.02 -10.58
C ARG A 778 -51.43 -1.85 -9.85
N THR A 779 -50.38 -2.12 -9.10
CA THR A 779 -49.67 -1.15 -8.26
C THR A 779 -48.26 -0.85 -8.75
N SER A 780 -47.80 -1.54 -9.80
CA SER A 780 -46.41 -1.55 -10.26
C SER A 780 -45.42 -1.96 -9.17
N THR A 781 -45.87 -2.71 -8.16
CA THR A 781 -45.01 -3.27 -7.11
C THR A 781 -44.36 -4.53 -7.64
N PHE A 782 -43.11 -4.76 -7.26
CA PHE A 782 -42.37 -5.95 -7.69
C PHE A 782 -41.41 -6.43 -6.60
N GLN A 783 -41.02 -7.70 -6.70
CA GLN A 783 -39.95 -8.31 -5.92
C GLN A 783 -39.11 -9.21 -6.83
N SER A 784 -37.82 -8.92 -6.93
CA SER A 784 -36.88 -9.80 -7.64
C SER A 784 -36.56 -11.03 -6.80
N LEU A 785 -36.49 -12.17 -7.47
CA LEU A 785 -36.05 -13.45 -6.95
C LEU A 785 -34.69 -13.79 -7.55
N LEU A 786 -33.92 -14.65 -6.89
CA LEU A 786 -32.56 -15.01 -7.30
C LEU A 786 -32.55 -16.45 -7.83
N PRO A 787 -32.69 -16.66 -9.16
CA PRO A 787 -32.50 -17.97 -9.75
C PRO A 787 -31.03 -18.33 -9.66
N SER A 788 -30.66 -19.28 -8.79
CA SER A 788 -29.25 -19.63 -8.58
C SER A 788 -29.01 -21.12 -8.78
N ASP A 789 -28.06 -21.44 -9.65
CA ASP A 789 -27.45 -22.78 -9.78
C ASP A 789 -26.16 -22.92 -8.94
N ARG A 790 -25.84 -21.91 -8.12
CA ARG A 790 -24.57 -21.82 -7.39
C ARG A 790 -24.74 -21.86 -5.87
N GLY A 791 -25.91 -22.23 -5.39
CA GLY A 791 -26.27 -22.29 -3.97
C GLY A 791 -27.26 -21.19 -3.58
N ARG A 792 -27.54 -21.07 -2.28
CA ARG A 792 -28.61 -20.20 -1.79
C ARG A 792 -28.08 -18.83 -1.37
N PHE A 793 -28.61 -17.79 -1.98
CA PHE A 793 -28.31 -16.40 -1.66
C PHE A 793 -29.58 -15.61 -1.34
N ARG A 794 -29.44 -14.58 -0.51
CA ARG A 794 -30.50 -13.63 -0.20
C ARG A 794 -30.00 -12.20 -0.34
N LEU A 795 -30.72 -11.35 -1.07
CA LEU A 795 -30.43 -9.92 -1.10
C LEU A 795 -30.82 -9.29 0.24
N VAL A 796 -29.86 -8.77 1.00
CA VAL A 796 -30.07 -8.22 2.35
C VAL A 796 -29.87 -6.70 2.42
N HIS A 797 -29.25 -6.12 1.42
CA HIS A 797 -29.08 -4.67 1.29
C HIS A 797 -29.09 -4.25 -0.18
N SER A 798 -29.75 -3.13 -0.49
CA SER A 798 -29.78 -2.52 -1.81
C SER A 798 -29.78 -0.99 -1.70
N GLY A 799 -28.59 -0.40 -1.73
CA GLY A 799 -28.33 1.05 -1.70
C GLY A 799 -27.66 1.51 -3.00
N ASP A 800 -26.50 2.15 -2.92
CA ASP A 800 -25.66 2.41 -4.10
C ASP A 800 -25.12 1.09 -4.72
N VAL A 801 -24.91 0.10 -3.85
CA VAL A 801 -24.49 -1.27 -4.19
C VAL A 801 -25.45 -2.28 -3.56
N LYS A 802 -25.33 -3.55 -3.95
CA LYS A 802 -26.10 -4.68 -3.40
C LYS A 802 -25.22 -5.53 -2.49
N ILE A 803 -25.81 -6.08 -1.43
CA ILE A 803 -25.17 -7.10 -0.58
C ILE A 803 -26.03 -8.35 -0.58
N TYR A 804 -25.44 -9.46 -0.98
CA TYR A 804 -26.03 -10.78 -0.90
C TYR A 804 -25.46 -11.52 0.31
N GLU A 805 -26.34 -12.10 1.10
CA GLU A 805 -25.98 -13.03 2.16
C GLU A 805 -25.95 -14.46 1.60
N ASN A 806 -24.88 -15.18 1.90
CA ASN A 806 -24.71 -16.60 1.62
C ASN A 806 -25.46 -17.42 2.68
N MET A 807 -26.52 -18.11 2.27
CA MET A 807 -27.39 -18.90 3.16
C MET A 807 -26.85 -20.31 3.43
N ASP A 808 -25.77 -20.71 2.74
CA ASP A 808 -25.08 -21.98 2.92
C ASP A 808 -23.78 -21.80 3.74
N LEU A 809 -23.71 -20.73 4.54
CA LEU A 809 -22.53 -20.32 5.31
C LEU A 809 -22.08 -21.41 6.30
N LEU A 810 -20.79 -21.77 6.24
CA LEU A 810 -20.14 -22.50 7.32
C LEU A 810 -19.71 -21.51 8.43
N PRO A 811 -19.88 -21.87 9.71
CA PRO A 811 -19.36 -21.08 10.81
C PRO A 811 -17.85 -20.85 10.68
N ARG A 812 -17.33 -19.79 11.32
CA ARG A 812 -15.89 -19.47 11.28
C ARG A 812 -15.00 -20.59 11.82
N ALA A 813 -15.52 -21.38 12.77
CA ALA A 813 -14.94 -22.63 13.25
C ALA A 813 -15.97 -23.77 13.11
N TYR A 814 -15.58 -24.88 12.49
CA TYR A 814 -16.47 -26.02 12.25
C TYR A 814 -15.70 -27.34 12.31
N LEU A 815 -16.42 -28.45 12.47
CA LEU A 815 -15.86 -29.80 12.52
C LEU A 815 -16.08 -30.53 11.21
N VAL A 816 -15.09 -31.32 10.80
CA VAL A 816 -15.20 -32.26 9.69
C VAL A 816 -14.73 -33.65 10.10
N HIS A 817 -15.40 -34.67 9.57
CA HIS A 817 -15.11 -36.09 9.86
C HIS A 817 -14.61 -36.87 8.65
N ASN A 818 -14.55 -36.21 7.50
CA ASN A 818 -13.97 -36.78 6.28
C ASN A 818 -12.80 -35.90 5.83
N THR A 819 -11.59 -36.43 5.83
CA THR A 819 -10.40 -35.69 5.38
C THR A 819 -9.78 -36.36 4.17
N LEU A 820 -9.40 -35.52 3.21
CA LEU A 820 -8.80 -35.93 1.96
C LEU A 820 -7.34 -35.48 1.94
N PRO A 821 -6.36 -36.39 2.03
CA PRO A 821 -4.96 -36.04 2.12
C PRO A 821 -4.41 -35.56 0.78
N ALA A 822 -3.75 -34.42 0.74
CA ALA A 822 -3.04 -33.85 -0.40
C ALA A 822 -1.55 -33.72 -0.08
N VAL A 823 -0.71 -33.90 -1.09
CA VAL A 823 0.76 -33.83 -0.95
C VAL A 823 1.28 -32.40 -0.82
N ASP A 824 0.57 -31.45 -1.41
CA ASP A 824 0.89 -30.02 -1.41
C ASP A 824 -0.38 -29.18 -1.65
N VAL A 825 -0.20 -27.86 -1.63
CA VAL A 825 -1.28 -26.89 -1.84
C VAL A 825 -1.90 -27.01 -3.24
N ASP A 826 -1.13 -27.27 -4.29
CA ASP A 826 -1.66 -27.33 -5.66
C ASP A 826 -2.56 -28.56 -5.83
N ALA A 827 -2.17 -29.71 -5.28
CA ALA A 827 -3.00 -30.90 -5.19
C ALA A 827 -4.26 -30.67 -4.34
N ALA A 828 -4.13 -29.91 -3.24
CA ALA A 828 -5.28 -29.57 -2.40
C ALA A 828 -6.31 -28.71 -3.15
N LEU A 829 -5.85 -27.68 -3.86
CA LEU A 829 -6.69 -26.79 -4.65
C LEU A 829 -7.30 -27.49 -5.86
N ALA A 830 -6.56 -28.40 -6.52
CA ALA A 830 -7.10 -29.20 -7.62
C ALA A 830 -8.29 -30.05 -7.17
N ARG A 831 -8.24 -30.65 -5.98
CA ARG A 831 -9.37 -31.41 -5.42
C ARG A 831 -10.58 -30.53 -5.09
N LEU A 832 -10.34 -29.33 -4.58
CA LEU A 832 -11.42 -28.37 -4.29
C LEU A 832 -12.16 -27.93 -5.57
N LYS A 833 -11.46 -27.84 -6.70
CA LYS A 833 -12.05 -27.45 -8.00
C LYS A 833 -12.98 -28.48 -8.61
N VAL A 834 -12.79 -29.76 -8.30
CA VAL A 834 -13.62 -30.85 -8.86
C VAL A 834 -15.06 -30.79 -8.34
N GLY A 835 -15.32 -30.08 -7.23
CA GLY A 835 -16.69 -29.72 -6.80
C GLY A 835 -17.41 -30.78 -5.97
N ASP A 836 -16.89 -32.00 -5.87
CA ASP A 836 -17.55 -33.14 -5.19
C ASP A 836 -17.43 -33.14 -3.64
N LEU A 837 -17.05 -32.01 -3.04
CA LEU A 837 -16.79 -31.95 -1.60
C LEU A 837 -18.00 -31.36 -0.88
N GLY A 838 -18.67 -32.20 -0.08
CA GLY A 838 -19.69 -31.78 0.85
C GLY A 838 -19.15 -30.89 1.98
N PRO A 839 -20.05 -30.26 2.78
CA PRO A 839 -19.67 -29.39 3.90
C PRO A 839 -18.88 -30.12 5.00
N ASP A 840 -19.07 -31.43 5.12
CA ASP A 840 -18.43 -32.27 6.17
C ASP A 840 -17.05 -32.80 5.78
N SER A 841 -16.50 -32.31 4.66
CA SER A 841 -15.22 -32.76 4.11
C SER A 841 -14.22 -31.62 3.99
N ALA A 842 -12.96 -31.90 4.32
CA ALA A 842 -11.87 -30.97 4.09
C ALA A 842 -10.67 -31.64 3.41
N VAL A 843 -9.96 -30.87 2.60
CA VAL A 843 -8.70 -31.31 2.01
C VAL A 843 -7.56 -30.84 2.91
N ILE A 844 -6.64 -31.72 3.25
CA ILE A 844 -5.54 -31.40 4.18
C ILE A 844 -4.18 -31.67 3.55
N GLU A 845 -3.19 -30.85 3.86
CA GLU A 845 -1.79 -31.18 3.59
C GLU A 845 -1.25 -32.00 4.76
N GLY A 846 -1.14 -33.31 4.57
CA GLY A 846 -0.72 -34.28 5.60
C GLY A 846 -1.50 -35.60 5.55
N ASP A 847 -1.15 -36.51 6.46
CA ASP A 847 -1.57 -37.91 6.40
C ASP A 847 -2.77 -38.26 7.29
N LEU A 848 -3.40 -37.28 7.96
CA LEU A 848 -4.56 -37.53 8.81
C LEU A 848 -5.76 -37.96 7.95
N ALA A 849 -6.09 -39.25 7.96
CA ALA A 849 -7.23 -39.81 7.24
C ALA A 849 -8.38 -40.09 8.21
N LEU A 850 -9.39 -39.23 8.19
CA LEU A 850 -10.65 -39.40 8.90
C LEU A 850 -11.71 -39.87 7.91
N THR A 851 -12.46 -40.89 8.30
CA THR A 851 -13.63 -41.39 7.56
C THR A 851 -14.81 -41.51 8.53
N GLY A 852 -15.78 -40.63 8.37
CA GLY A 852 -16.93 -40.56 9.25
C GLY A 852 -17.95 -39.54 8.78
N SER A 853 -19.02 -39.41 9.55
CA SER A 853 -20.08 -38.44 9.36
C SER A 853 -20.30 -37.69 10.66
N PRO A 854 -20.70 -36.41 10.60
CA PRO A 854 -20.98 -35.61 11.80
C PRO A 854 -22.13 -36.21 12.61
N SER A 855 -22.06 -36.01 13.92
CA SER A 855 -23.12 -36.27 14.89
C SER A 855 -23.94 -34.99 15.14
N PRO A 856 -25.25 -35.07 15.44
CA PRO A 856 -26.05 -33.91 15.83
C PRO A 856 -25.54 -33.16 17.08
N ASP A 857 -24.78 -33.86 17.93
CA ASP A 857 -24.17 -33.29 19.15
C ASP A 857 -22.83 -32.58 18.88
N ASP A 858 -22.31 -32.65 17.67
CA ASP A 858 -21.02 -32.05 17.33
C ASP A 858 -21.14 -30.54 17.23
N SER A 859 -20.24 -29.82 17.90
CA SER A 859 -20.22 -28.36 17.87
C SER A 859 -18.81 -27.80 18.02
N ALA A 860 -18.59 -26.63 17.41
CA ALA A 860 -17.40 -25.81 17.59
C ALA A 860 -17.84 -24.37 17.85
N GLU A 861 -17.68 -23.91 19.09
CA GLU A 861 -18.09 -22.58 19.53
C GLU A 861 -16.86 -21.73 19.83
N ILE A 862 -16.76 -20.56 19.18
CA ILE A 862 -15.69 -19.60 19.47
C ILE A 862 -16.04 -18.87 20.76
N LEU A 863 -15.27 -19.09 21.82
CA LEU A 863 -15.44 -18.42 23.11
C LEU A 863 -14.84 -17.02 23.12
N ALA A 864 -13.71 -16.83 22.42
CA ALA A 864 -13.03 -15.55 22.31
C ALA A 864 -12.25 -15.45 21.00
N TYR A 865 -12.33 -14.30 20.35
CA TYR A 865 -11.60 -14.02 19.12
C TYR A 865 -10.83 -12.71 19.22
N ALA A 866 -9.51 -12.81 19.37
CA ALA A 866 -8.55 -11.71 19.32
C ALA A 866 -7.55 -11.91 18.16
N PRO A 867 -6.91 -10.86 17.64
CA PRO A 867 -6.02 -10.98 16.48
C PRO A 867 -4.92 -12.03 16.67
N GLU A 868 -4.28 -12.10 17.84
CA GLU A 868 -3.21 -13.05 18.14
C GLU A 868 -3.67 -14.30 18.91
N ARG A 869 -4.97 -14.43 19.25
CA ARG A 869 -5.47 -15.56 20.05
C ARG A 869 -6.94 -15.88 19.76
N VAL A 870 -7.23 -17.13 19.43
CA VAL A 870 -8.60 -17.63 19.24
C VAL A 870 -8.82 -18.83 20.16
N GLU A 871 -9.90 -18.81 20.92
CA GLU A 871 -10.28 -19.88 21.85
C GLU A 871 -11.61 -20.48 21.43
N ILE A 872 -11.65 -21.80 21.32
CA ILE A 872 -12.76 -22.56 20.74
C ILE A 872 -13.08 -23.72 21.68
N GLN A 873 -14.33 -23.84 22.08
CA GLN A 873 -14.85 -25.04 22.72
C GLN A 873 -15.36 -25.99 21.64
N VAL A 874 -14.91 -27.23 21.71
CA VAL A 874 -15.30 -28.27 20.78
C VAL A 874 -16.00 -29.37 21.55
N ARG A 875 -17.12 -29.86 21.02
CA ARG A 875 -17.75 -31.12 21.43
C ARG A 875 -17.82 -32.00 20.20
N SER A 876 -17.28 -33.22 20.29
CA SER A 876 -17.45 -34.19 19.23
C SER A 876 -17.66 -35.61 19.73
N ALA A 877 -18.56 -36.37 19.09
CA ALA A 877 -18.82 -37.77 19.40
C ALA A 877 -17.72 -38.71 18.89
N LYS A 878 -16.94 -38.28 17.90
CA LYS A 878 -15.87 -39.05 17.25
C LYS A 878 -14.62 -38.19 17.10
N GLU A 879 -13.52 -38.81 16.68
CA GLU A 879 -12.37 -38.02 16.22
C GLU A 879 -12.80 -37.13 15.04
N ALA A 880 -12.37 -35.87 15.09
CA ALA A 880 -12.75 -34.84 14.12
C ALA A 880 -11.56 -33.92 13.85
N LEU A 881 -11.60 -33.24 12.70
CA LEU A 881 -10.73 -32.11 12.43
C LEU A 881 -11.50 -30.82 12.72
N LEU A 882 -11.03 -30.03 13.69
CA LEU A 882 -11.49 -28.66 13.87
C LEU A 882 -10.85 -27.79 12.79
N VAL A 883 -11.67 -27.20 11.93
CA VAL A 883 -11.25 -26.23 10.93
C VAL A 883 -11.57 -24.83 11.44
N LEU A 884 -10.56 -23.96 11.46
CA LEU A 884 -10.73 -22.52 11.67
C LEU A 884 -10.43 -21.83 10.34
N SER A 885 -11.41 -21.13 9.77
CA SER A 885 -11.27 -20.46 8.48
C SER A 885 -10.35 -19.22 8.52
N ASP A 886 -9.29 -19.23 9.32
CA ASP A 886 -8.22 -18.23 9.31
C ASP A 886 -7.02 -18.76 8.53
N SER A 887 -6.24 -17.86 7.95
CA SER A 887 -5.10 -18.24 7.12
C SER A 887 -4.09 -19.12 7.87
N PHE A 888 -3.55 -20.08 7.14
CA PHE A 888 -2.41 -20.89 7.54
C PHE A 888 -1.12 -20.09 7.33
N TYR A 889 -0.45 -19.75 8.43
CA TYR A 889 0.80 -18.98 8.41
C TYR A 889 1.75 -19.45 9.53
N PRO A 890 3.08 -19.50 9.29
CA PRO A 890 4.05 -19.86 10.33
C PRO A 890 4.00 -18.96 11.57
N GLY A 891 4.21 -19.53 12.76
CA GLY A 891 4.18 -18.80 14.03
C GLY A 891 2.87 -18.92 14.81
N TRP A 892 1.81 -19.47 14.20
CA TRP A 892 0.65 -19.97 14.94
C TRP A 892 1.00 -21.28 15.65
N GLN A 893 0.52 -21.41 16.88
CA GLN A 893 0.63 -22.59 17.73
C GLN A 893 -0.78 -22.97 18.20
N ALA A 894 -1.03 -24.26 18.40
CA ALA A 894 -2.29 -24.76 18.91
C ALA A 894 -2.09 -25.64 20.14
N THR A 895 -3.06 -25.57 21.05
CA THR A 895 -3.17 -26.51 22.18
C THR A 895 -4.58 -27.07 22.26
N VAL A 896 -4.69 -28.36 22.61
CA VAL A 896 -5.94 -29.05 22.94
C VAL A 896 -5.86 -29.41 24.42
N ASP A 897 -6.74 -28.84 25.25
CA ASP A 897 -6.72 -28.97 26.72
C ASP A 897 -5.35 -28.63 27.34
N GLY A 898 -4.67 -27.63 26.79
CA GLY A 898 -3.35 -27.17 27.23
C GLY A 898 -2.17 -28.01 26.73
N VAL A 899 -2.41 -29.11 26.01
CA VAL A 899 -1.38 -29.94 25.38
C VAL A 899 -1.13 -29.47 23.95
N ALA A 900 0.12 -29.26 23.57
CA ALA A 900 0.47 -28.81 22.22
C ALA A 900 -0.03 -29.79 21.14
N ALA A 901 -0.67 -29.24 20.09
CA ALA A 901 -1.20 -30.01 18.97
C ALA A 901 -0.69 -29.46 17.63
N PRO A 902 -0.40 -30.32 16.64
CA PRO A 902 0.05 -29.88 15.33
C PRO A 902 -1.07 -29.16 14.58
N ILE A 903 -0.73 -28.03 13.95
CA ILE A 903 -1.62 -27.31 13.04
C ILE A 903 -1.44 -27.88 11.64
N LEU A 904 -2.54 -28.23 10.99
CA LEU A 904 -2.61 -28.70 9.62
C LEU A 904 -3.04 -27.56 8.69
N ALA A 905 -2.50 -27.54 7.47
CA ALA A 905 -3.04 -26.69 6.42
C ALA A 905 -4.27 -27.37 5.80
N VAL A 906 -5.36 -26.62 5.71
CA VAL A 906 -6.69 -27.11 5.37
C VAL A 906 -7.26 -26.27 4.23
N ASN A 907 -7.87 -26.93 3.26
CA ASN A 907 -8.48 -26.33 2.08
C ASN A 907 -7.54 -25.34 1.34
N GLY A 908 -6.23 -25.64 1.36
CA GLY A 908 -5.16 -24.86 0.72
C GLY A 908 -4.83 -23.52 1.38
N LEU A 909 -5.75 -22.86 2.10
CA LEU A 909 -5.53 -21.52 2.66
C LEU A 909 -5.64 -21.44 4.17
N VAL A 910 -6.48 -22.28 4.79
CA VAL A 910 -6.89 -22.12 6.20
C VAL A 910 -6.24 -23.17 7.08
N ARG A 911 -6.50 -23.15 8.39
CA ARG A 911 -5.82 -24.02 9.35
C ARG A 911 -6.79 -24.90 10.14
N GLY A 912 -6.30 -26.02 10.64
CA GLY A 912 -7.07 -26.90 11.51
C GLY A 912 -6.22 -27.74 12.45
N VAL A 913 -6.87 -28.41 13.40
CA VAL A 913 -6.25 -29.25 14.43
C VAL A 913 -7.12 -30.49 14.65
N SER A 914 -6.50 -31.67 14.76
CA SER A 914 -7.23 -32.89 15.12
C SER A 914 -7.66 -32.84 16.59
N VAL A 915 -8.90 -33.24 16.85
CA VAL A 915 -9.47 -33.35 18.18
C VAL A 915 -10.02 -34.76 18.37
N ALA A 916 -9.75 -35.35 19.54
CA ALA A 916 -10.33 -36.64 19.89
C ALA A 916 -11.83 -36.52 20.17
N ALA A 917 -12.51 -37.66 20.29
CA ALA A 917 -13.88 -37.69 20.77
C ALA A 917 -13.95 -37.17 22.21
N GLY A 918 -14.89 -36.27 22.49
CA GLY A 918 -15.09 -35.65 23.79
C GLY A 918 -15.36 -34.15 23.70
N THR A 919 -15.25 -33.49 24.85
CA THR A 919 -15.30 -32.02 24.94
C THR A 919 -13.89 -31.50 25.21
N HIS A 920 -13.42 -30.61 24.36
CA HIS A 920 -12.06 -30.10 24.37
C HIS A 920 -12.06 -28.58 24.24
N THR A 921 -11.08 -27.94 24.88
CA THR A 921 -10.77 -26.51 24.65
C THR A 921 -9.57 -26.40 23.74
N VAL A 922 -9.76 -25.82 22.57
CA VAL A 922 -8.71 -25.58 21.57
C VAL A 922 -8.33 -24.11 21.58
N ILE A 923 -7.04 -23.81 21.76
CA ILE A 923 -6.51 -22.45 21.73
C ILE A 923 -5.50 -22.35 20.61
N PHE A 924 -5.75 -21.45 19.66
CA PHE A 924 -4.77 -20.97 18.69
C PHE A 924 -4.12 -19.68 19.22
N ALA A 925 -2.79 -19.62 19.23
CA ALA A 925 -2.04 -18.44 19.63
C ALA A 925 -0.94 -18.11 18.60
N TYR A 926 -0.82 -16.84 18.23
CA TYR A 926 0.22 -16.36 17.33
C TYR A 926 1.42 -15.84 18.13
N ASP A 927 2.50 -16.61 18.17
CA ASP A 927 3.77 -16.25 18.81
C ASP A 927 4.94 -16.53 17.83
N PRO A 928 5.20 -15.62 16.88
CA PRO A 928 6.18 -15.84 15.83
C PRO A 928 7.61 -15.81 16.36
N LEU A 929 8.40 -16.85 16.03
CA LEU A 929 9.80 -16.96 16.44
C LEU A 929 10.66 -15.80 15.92
N GLY A 930 10.37 -15.31 14.71
CA GLY A 930 11.06 -14.15 14.12
C GLY A 930 10.94 -12.89 15.00
N TRP A 931 9.77 -12.66 15.59
CA TRP A 931 9.54 -11.54 16.52
C TRP A 931 10.35 -11.71 17.80
N ARG A 932 10.27 -12.87 18.46
CA ARG A 932 10.99 -13.12 19.72
C ARG A 932 12.51 -13.02 19.53
N ARG A 933 13.06 -13.66 18.50
CA ARG A 933 14.50 -13.58 18.18
C ARG A 933 14.90 -12.16 17.82
N GLY A 934 14.08 -11.47 17.02
CA GLY A 934 14.32 -10.08 16.62
C GLY A 934 14.36 -9.15 17.83
N LEU A 935 13.45 -9.32 18.79
CA LEU A 935 13.41 -8.55 20.02
C LEU A 935 14.68 -8.74 20.87
N TRP A 936 15.13 -9.99 21.07
CA TRP A 936 16.38 -10.27 21.78
C TRP A 936 17.61 -9.66 21.08
N ILE A 937 17.69 -9.77 19.76
CA ILE A 937 18.79 -9.21 18.97
C ILE A 937 18.78 -7.68 19.00
N SER A 938 17.61 -7.05 18.85
CA SER A 938 17.45 -5.61 19.03
C SER A 938 17.85 -5.16 20.44
N GLY A 939 17.46 -5.91 21.47
CA GLY A 939 17.87 -5.65 22.86
C GLY A 939 19.38 -5.70 23.03
N ALA A 940 20.05 -6.74 22.50
CA ALA A 940 21.51 -6.83 22.50
C ALA A 940 22.16 -5.69 21.71
N GLY A 941 21.59 -5.31 20.56
CA GLY A 941 22.01 -4.16 19.75
C GLY A 941 21.93 -2.85 20.52
N VAL A 942 20.85 -2.63 21.29
CA VAL A 942 20.69 -1.46 22.16
C VAL A 942 21.75 -1.43 23.26
N LEU A 943 22.04 -2.57 23.90
CA LEU A 943 23.09 -2.66 24.91
C LEU A 943 24.48 -2.36 24.33
N ILE A 944 24.80 -2.90 23.16
CA ILE A 944 26.05 -2.60 22.43
C ILE A 944 26.11 -1.10 22.11
N TRP A 945 25.03 -0.54 21.56
CA TRP A 945 24.94 0.87 21.23
C TRP A 945 25.16 1.77 22.45
N LEU A 946 24.49 1.48 23.58
CA LEU A 946 24.64 2.22 24.84
C LEU A 946 26.07 2.11 25.40
N GLY A 947 26.67 0.92 25.34
CA GLY A 947 28.05 0.68 25.76
C GLY A 947 29.05 1.49 24.95
N LEU A 948 28.98 1.42 23.62
CA LEU A 948 29.83 2.18 22.71
C LEU A 948 29.63 3.69 22.89
N TRP A 949 28.38 4.14 23.06
CA TRP A 949 28.05 5.54 23.32
C TRP A 949 28.64 6.04 24.65
N GLY A 950 28.48 5.27 25.73
CA GLY A 950 29.04 5.57 27.05
C GLY A 950 30.57 5.65 27.04
N ILE A 951 31.23 4.69 26.38
CA ILE A 951 32.68 4.72 26.17
C ILE A 951 33.07 5.99 25.39
N SER A 952 32.35 6.34 24.33
CA SER A 952 32.66 7.52 23.52
C SER A 952 32.60 8.82 24.34
N LYS A 953 31.60 8.98 25.22
CA LYS A 953 31.50 10.11 26.17
C LYS A 953 32.65 10.13 27.17
N SER A 954 33.03 8.98 27.73
CA SER A 954 34.11 8.89 28.72
C SER A 954 35.48 9.26 28.11
N LEU A 955 35.73 8.85 26.85
CA LEU A 955 36.92 9.21 26.10
C LEU A 955 36.96 10.70 25.79
N LEU A 956 35.83 11.30 25.37
CA LEU A 956 35.72 12.74 25.14
C LEU A 956 36.01 13.53 26.43
N ALA A 957 35.50 13.07 27.58
CA ALA A 957 35.73 13.69 28.87
C ALA A 957 37.20 13.65 29.32
N ARG A 958 37.92 12.57 29.00
CA ARG A 958 39.35 12.41 29.33
C ARG A 958 40.28 13.23 28.43
N ILE A 959 39.94 13.41 27.16
CA ILE A 959 40.79 14.08 26.16
C ILE A 959 40.64 15.61 26.23
N SER A 960 39.50 16.13 26.69
CA SER A 960 39.26 17.58 26.73
C SER A 960 38.37 18.01 27.91
N PRO A 961 38.92 18.08 29.14
CA PRO A 961 38.16 18.49 30.32
C PRO A 961 37.51 19.89 30.21
N GLY A 962 38.02 20.76 29.31
CA GLY A 962 37.52 22.12 29.08
C GLY A 962 36.40 22.29 28.04
N LEU A 963 36.10 21.28 27.21
CA LEU A 963 35.10 21.38 26.12
C LEU A 963 33.68 20.97 26.53
N ILE A 964 33.52 20.28 27.67
CA ILE A 964 32.20 19.86 28.20
C ILE A 964 31.28 21.05 28.53
N LYS A 965 31.81 22.29 28.60
CA LYS A 965 31.01 23.48 28.95
C LYS A 965 30.37 24.20 27.75
N ASN A 966 30.75 23.95 26.51
CA ASN A 966 30.20 24.65 25.35
C ASN A 966 30.33 23.81 24.07
N GLU A 967 29.39 22.90 23.79
CA GLU A 967 28.97 22.52 22.44
C GLU A 967 27.67 21.70 22.47
#